data_AF-A0A9R0YVV9-F1
#
_entry.id   AF-A0A9R0YVV9-F1
#
_cell.length_a   1.000
_cell.length_b   1.000
_cell.length_c   1.000
_cell.angle_alpha   90.00
_cell.angle_beta   90.00
_cell.angle_gamma   90.00
#
_symmetry.space_group_name_H-M   'P 1'
#
loop_
_entity.id
_entity.type
_entity.pdbx_description
1 polymer ?
#
loop_
_entity_poly.entity_id
_entity_poly.type
_entity_poly.pdbx_seq_one_letter_code
_entity_poly.pdbx_strand_id
1 'polypeptide(L)'
;MEVVALVSGGKDSCFSMMRCLDYGHKVVALANLVPLDDAVDELDSYMYQTVGHQIVVCYAKCMGLPLFRRRISGSTRDHALKYSVTAGDEVEDMFALLSEVKRRIPSIGAVSSGAIASDYQRLRVESVCSRLGLVSLAYMWRQDQTLLLEEMIRRGIVAITVKVAAMGLKPSVHLGKELAELKSHLLQMNESFGINVCGEGGEYETLTLDCPLFRNARIVLDDFEVILHSADSIASVGILHPLAFHVEPKPGSSSSIGDGVIAQENSSCLYEVNGAIAHTDAEDKQTLNPTPTYDAYPNTNLHISKTGKSLFSIGCWIEEPSSASQGMKADLVKVLSRIENQLKDGGLSWANVVYVHLYISSMKEFGLANEVYVSFITEQKCHLGVPSRSTIELPLVQAGLGHAYVEVLVSNDLVKRVLHVQSISCWAPSCIGPYSQATLYGEILYMAGQLGLDPPTMKLCPGGATAQLELALRNSEAVANAFKSSIFSSAIHFLVYCSAHLTSTEKEAVEQKLQNSYIAHLDSARSGSYPTILYVLAPDLPKGACVEIKPILYVPADDYNDNDDDGDITREPEAGGSKPSPSKVLSEWSAQYSALHDSCCLVNTVAGKICSAVVSVTNDIASKICPSTEQSHPSKEHLKAIARFCAFQLAKTLADNGFSWDDVTDAEVLLFGEAGGGSGRDVPRVPRGLRRARRSRRGARLQPHPSLGVRSLRVDG
;
A
#
# COMPACT_ATOMS: atom_id res chain seq x y z
N MET A 1 -19.90 -1.01 -6.26
CA MET A 1 -20.51 0.15 -5.56
C MET A 1 -21.27 1.01 -6.56
N GLU A 2 -22.11 1.95 -6.12
CA GLU A 2 -22.55 3.05 -6.99
C GLU A 2 -21.46 4.13 -7.06
N VAL A 3 -21.22 4.66 -8.26
CA VAL A 3 -20.02 5.45 -8.60
C VAL A 3 -20.42 6.73 -9.34
N VAL A 4 -19.81 7.85 -8.97
CA VAL A 4 -19.70 9.03 -9.84
C VAL A 4 -18.41 8.96 -10.64
N ALA A 5 -18.47 9.24 -11.93
CA ALA A 5 -17.28 9.34 -12.77
C ALA A 5 -16.89 10.80 -12.98
N LEU A 6 -15.62 11.14 -12.70
CA LEU A 6 -15.02 12.38 -13.16
C LEU A 6 -14.79 12.26 -14.67
N VAL A 7 -15.35 13.19 -15.45
CA VAL A 7 -15.26 13.21 -16.91
C VAL A 7 -14.72 14.55 -17.43
N SER A 8 -13.76 14.47 -18.35
CA SER A 8 -13.20 15.60 -19.09
C SER A 8 -13.61 15.66 -20.55
N GLY A 9 -14.21 14.57 -21.07
CA GLY A 9 -14.35 14.32 -22.51
C GLY A 9 -13.31 13.32 -23.04
N GLY A 10 -12.15 13.22 -22.39
CA GLY A 10 -11.05 12.35 -22.79
C GLY A 10 -11.38 10.85 -22.80
N LYS A 11 -10.67 10.11 -23.67
CA LYS A 11 -10.67 8.64 -23.79
C LYS A 11 -10.55 7.95 -22.43
N ASP A 12 -9.73 8.51 -21.54
CA ASP A 12 -9.32 7.91 -20.26
C ASP A 12 -10.47 7.92 -19.26
N SER A 13 -11.27 9.00 -19.25
CA SER A 13 -12.49 9.07 -18.44
C SER A 13 -13.53 8.04 -18.88
N CYS A 14 -13.70 7.83 -20.19
CA CYS A 14 -14.59 6.80 -20.72
C CYS A 14 -14.09 5.39 -20.41
N PHE A 15 -12.79 5.12 -20.58
CA PHE A 15 -12.21 3.81 -20.29
C PHE A 15 -12.21 3.48 -18.78
N SER A 16 -11.99 4.47 -17.91
CA SER A 16 -12.11 4.33 -16.46
C SER A 16 -13.53 3.91 -16.04
N MET A 17 -14.57 4.49 -16.66
CA MET A 17 -15.96 4.04 -16.48
C MET A 17 -16.20 2.62 -16.98
N MET A 18 -15.58 2.21 -18.10
CA MET A 18 -15.67 0.83 -18.59
C MET A 18 -15.02 -0.15 -17.60
N ARG A 19 -13.86 0.18 -17.03
CA ARG A 19 -13.21 -0.62 -15.98
C ARG A 19 -14.05 -0.73 -14.71
N CYS A 20 -14.73 0.33 -14.29
CA CYS A 20 -15.69 0.27 -13.20
C CYS A 20 -16.79 -0.79 -13.43
N LEU A 21 -17.35 -0.85 -14.64
CA LEU A 21 -18.36 -1.86 -15.00
C LEU A 21 -17.77 -3.28 -15.01
N ASP A 22 -16.56 -3.46 -15.52
CA ASP A 22 -15.88 -4.77 -15.56
C ASP A 22 -15.70 -5.37 -14.14
N TYR A 23 -15.44 -4.52 -13.15
CA TYR A 23 -15.31 -4.91 -11.73
C TYR A 23 -16.65 -4.89 -10.96
N GLY A 24 -17.79 -4.78 -11.65
CA GLY A 24 -19.12 -4.89 -11.06
C GLY A 24 -19.61 -3.63 -10.31
N HIS A 25 -19.07 -2.46 -10.63
CA HIS A 25 -19.59 -1.18 -10.17
C HIS A 25 -20.68 -0.66 -11.10
N LYS A 26 -21.53 0.23 -10.59
CA LYS A 26 -22.60 0.89 -11.33
C LYS A 26 -22.30 2.39 -11.38
N VAL A 27 -21.98 2.92 -12.56
CA VAL A 27 -21.87 4.37 -12.75
C VAL A 27 -23.29 4.94 -12.72
N VAL A 28 -23.54 5.90 -11.82
CA VAL A 28 -24.87 6.52 -11.60
C VAL A 28 -24.92 8.01 -11.88
N ALA A 29 -23.76 8.66 -11.94
CA ALA A 29 -23.63 10.08 -12.26
C ALA A 29 -22.29 10.38 -12.93
N LEU A 30 -22.26 11.48 -13.67
CA LEU A 30 -21.07 12.09 -14.23
C LEU A 30 -20.79 13.41 -13.50
N ALA A 31 -19.52 13.75 -13.32
CA ALA A 31 -19.07 15.01 -12.71
C ALA A 31 -17.99 15.64 -13.59
N ASN A 32 -18.15 16.91 -13.95
CA ASN A 32 -17.27 17.63 -14.87
C ASN A 32 -16.94 19.03 -14.32
N LEU A 33 -15.67 19.39 -14.36
CA LEU A 33 -15.16 20.73 -14.05
C LEU A 33 -14.86 21.45 -15.37
N VAL A 34 -15.19 22.74 -15.42
CA VAL A 34 -15.16 23.52 -16.68
C VAL A 34 -14.66 24.94 -16.45
N PRO A 35 -14.19 25.64 -17.50
CA PRO A 35 -13.79 27.04 -17.40
C PRO A 35 -14.90 27.99 -16.90
N LEU A 36 -14.51 29.15 -16.38
CA LEU A 36 -15.44 30.21 -15.98
C LEU A 36 -16.15 30.85 -17.19
N ASP A 37 -15.46 30.93 -18.32
CA ASP A 37 -15.94 31.50 -19.57
C ASP A 37 -15.97 30.38 -20.62
N ASP A 38 -17.13 30.18 -21.27
CA ASP A 38 -17.32 29.14 -22.29
C ASP A 38 -16.56 29.42 -23.59
N ALA A 39 -16.06 30.66 -23.77
CA ALA A 39 -15.19 31.05 -24.87
C ALA A 39 -13.70 30.68 -24.65
N VAL A 40 -13.33 30.17 -23.47
CA VAL A 40 -11.96 29.71 -23.15
C VAL A 40 -11.90 28.19 -23.27
N ASP A 41 -11.23 27.68 -24.29
CA ASP A 41 -11.04 26.23 -24.48
C ASP A 41 -10.03 25.62 -23.50
N GLU A 42 -8.98 26.36 -23.17
CA GLU A 42 -7.80 25.86 -22.45
C GLU A 42 -7.57 26.69 -21.18
N LEU A 43 -7.54 26.01 -20.03
CA LEU A 43 -6.87 26.47 -18.83
C LEU A 43 -5.57 25.67 -18.67
N ASP A 44 -4.47 26.33 -18.30
CA ASP A 44 -3.19 25.69 -17.92
C ASP A 44 -3.29 25.00 -16.53
N SER A 45 -4.30 24.14 -16.38
CA SER A 45 -4.63 23.41 -15.17
C SER A 45 -3.85 22.10 -15.11
N TYR A 46 -3.34 21.74 -13.94
CA TYR A 46 -2.55 20.52 -13.76
C TYR A 46 -3.46 19.30 -13.52
N MET A 47 -4.74 19.55 -13.19
CA MET A 47 -5.73 18.53 -12.85
C MET A 47 -6.69 18.16 -13.98
N TYR A 48 -7.08 19.13 -14.81
CA TYR A 48 -8.25 19.01 -15.69
C TYR A 48 -7.94 19.39 -17.13
N GLN A 49 -8.16 18.45 -18.05
CA GLN A 49 -8.44 18.76 -19.45
C GLN A 49 -9.69 19.68 -19.51
N THR A 50 -9.56 20.77 -20.24
CA THR A 50 -10.64 21.74 -20.50
C THR A 50 -11.00 21.84 -21.98
N VAL A 51 -10.11 21.39 -22.88
CA VAL A 51 -10.36 21.41 -24.32
C VAL A 51 -11.51 20.45 -24.69
N GLY A 52 -12.50 20.98 -25.41
CA GLY A 52 -13.72 20.27 -25.81
C GLY A 52 -14.80 20.20 -24.73
N HIS A 53 -14.67 20.92 -23.61
CA HIS A 53 -15.65 20.91 -22.51
C HIS A 53 -17.08 21.29 -22.95
N GLN A 54 -17.24 22.05 -24.04
CA GLN A 54 -18.54 22.43 -24.61
C GLN A 54 -19.35 21.21 -25.07
N ILE A 55 -18.68 20.14 -25.53
CA ILE A 55 -19.32 18.92 -26.03
C ILE A 55 -19.62 17.93 -24.89
N VAL A 56 -18.94 18.02 -23.73
CA VAL A 56 -19.13 17.10 -22.59
C VAL A 56 -20.59 17.07 -22.09
N VAL A 57 -21.35 18.16 -22.27
CA VAL A 57 -22.80 18.20 -21.97
C VAL A 57 -23.61 17.11 -22.68
N CYS A 58 -23.17 16.67 -23.86
CA CYS A 58 -23.81 15.60 -24.64
C CYS A 58 -23.72 14.23 -23.95
N TYR A 59 -22.71 14.00 -23.09
CA TYR A 59 -22.47 12.70 -22.46
C TYR A 59 -23.67 12.26 -21.60
N ALA A 60 -24.31 13.22 -20.91
CA ALA A 60 -25.54 12.99 -20.16
C ALA A 60 -26.64 12.34 -21.01
N LYS A 61 -26.82 12.83 -22.24
CA LYS A 61 -27.82 12.34 -23.20
C LYS A 61 -27.39 11.02 -23.83
N CYS A 62 -26.13 10.91 -24.25
CA CYS A 62 -25.54 9.71 -24.86
C CYS A 62 -25.55 8.49 -23.92
N MET A 63 -25.26 8.69 -22.64
CA MET A 63 -25.23 7.63 -21.62
C MET A 63 -26.57 7.42 -20.90
N GLY A 64 -27.43 8.45 -20.86
CA GLY A 64 -28.67 8.43 -20.05
C GLY A 64 -28.41 8.59 -18.56
N LEU A 65 -27.40 9.39 -18.18
CA LEU A 65 -26.98 9.62 -16.80
C LEU A 65 -27.05 11.11 -16.45
N PRO A 66 -27.29 11.46 -15.17
CA PRO A 66 -27.18 12.85 -14.71
C PRO A 66 -25.71 13.30 -14.75
N LEU A 67 -25.47 14.48 -15.34
CA LEU A 67 -24.20 15.16 -15.37
C LEU A 67 -24.25 16.39 -14.47
N PHE A 68 -23.36 16.42 -13.48
CA PHE A 68 -23.13 17.56 -12.60
C PHE A 68 -21.94 18.36 -13.14
N ARG A 69 -22.10 19.66 -13.33
CA ARG A 69 -21.04 20.56 -13.79
C ARG A 69 -20.76 21.64 -12.76
N ARG A 70 -19.49 22.05 -12.66
CA ARG A 70 -19.07 23.21 -11.87
C ARG A 70 -18.02 24.00 -12.63
N ARG A 71 -18.16 25.32 -12.67
CA ARG A 71 -17.13 26.24 -13.17
C ARG A 71 -15.97 26.33 -12.17
N ILE A 72 -14.75 26.14 -12.65
CA ILE A 72 -13.50 26.21 -11.87
C ILE A 72 -13.27 27.67 -11.49
N SER A 73 -13.37 27.96 -10.19
CA SER A 73 -13.17 29.30 -9.62
C SER A 73 -11.79 29.49 -8.99
N GLY A 74 -11.14 28.38 -8.59
CA GLY A 74 -9.76 28.37 -8.15
C GLY A 74 -8.74 28.31 -9.30
N SER A 75 -7.47 28.20 -8.93
CA SER A 75 -6.35 27.91 -9.83
C SER A 75 -5.49 26.78 -9.26
N THR A 76 -4.51 26.27 -9.99
CA THR A 76 -3.40 25.52 -9.38
C THR A 76 -2.71 26.42 -8.35
N ARG A 77 -2.57 25.96 -7.08
CA ARG A 77 -1.88 26.70 -6.01
C ARG A 77 -0.97 25.80 -5.16
N ASP A 78 -1.46 24.62 -4.80
CA ASP A 78 -0.61 23.60 -4.17
C ASP A 78 0.09 22.79 -5.27
N HIS A 79 1.42 22.89 -5.33
CA HIS A 79 2.26 22.15 -6.27
C HIS A 79 2.88 20.88 -5.66
N ALA A 80 2.69 20.62 -4.36
CA ALA A 80 3.21 19.42 -3.71
C ALA A 80 2.47 18.15 -4.18
N LEU A 81 3.16 17.00 -4.13
CA LEU A 81 2.54 15.71 -4.44
C LEU A 81 1.40 15.39 -3.46
N LYS A 82 1.61 15.58 -2.16
CA LYS A 82 0.59 15.39 -1.12
C LYS A 82 -0.18 16.70 -0.92
N TYR A 83 -1.40 16.74 -1.44
CA TYR A 83 -2.28 17.91 -1.36
C TYR A 83 -2.71 18.25 0.07
N SER A 84 -2.58 19.52 0.43
CA SER A 84 -3.19 20.11 1.64
C SER A 84 -4.35 21.03 1.26
N VAL A 85 -5.42 21.05 2.05
CA VAL A 85 -6.61 21.89 1.82
C VAL A 85 -6.19 23.35 1.65
N THR A 86 -6.29 23.86 0.42
CA THR A 86 -5.73 25.16 0.03
C THR A 86 -6.84 26.05 -0.50
N ALA A 87 -7.09 27.17 0.18
CA ALA A 87 -8.15 28.10 -0.20
C ALA A 87 -7.89 28.72 -1.59
N GLY A 88 -8.89 28.65 -2.46
CA GLY A 88 -8.82 29.11 -3.85
C GLY A 88 -8.06 28.17 -4.80
N ASP A 89 -7.73 26.95 -4.37
CA ASP A 89 -7.16 25.93 -5.24
C ASP A 89 -8.25 25.15 -6.00
N GLU A 90 -7.98 24.77 -7.24
CA GLU A 90 -8.92 24.07 -8.13
C GLU A 90 -9.42 22.70 -7.59
N VAL A 91 -8.69 22.10 -6.65
CA VAL A 91 -9.11 20.87 -5.95
C VAL A 91 -10.31 21.11 -5.02
N GLU A 92 -10.49 22.33 -4.49
CA GLU A 92 -11.66 22.67 -3.67
C GLU A 92 -12.94 22.81 -4.50
N ASP A 93 -12.82 23.15 -5.80
CA ASP A 93 -13.96 23.08 -6.72
C ASP A 93 -14.37 21.62 -6.99
N MET A 94 -13.41 20.69 -7.10
CA MET A 94 -13.70 19.24 -7.14
C MET A 94 -14.37 18.76 -5.85
N PHE A 95 -13.94 19.25 -4.68
CA PHE A 95 -14.61 18.97 -3.41
C PHE A 95 -16.05 19.49 -3.39
N ALA A 96 -16.31 20.73 -3.85
CA ALA A 96 -17.65 21.29 -3.96
C ALA A 96 -18.56 20.45 -4.88
N LEU A 97 -18.07 20.11 -6.07
CA LEU A 97 -18.78 19.34 -7.07
C LEU A 97 -19.17 17.95 -6.54
N LEU A 98 -18.21 17.20 -5.99
CA LEU A 98 -18.45 15.86 -5.46
C LEU A 98 -19.29 15.88 -4.17
N SER A 99 -19.24 16.97 -3.39
CA SER A 99 -20.15 17.19 -2.25
C SER A 99 -21.61 17.29 -2.69
N GLU A 100 -21.93 18.10 -3.71
CA GLU A 100 -23.30 18.22 -4.23
C GLU A 100 -23.78 16.90 -4.85
N VAL A 101 -22.91 16.21 -5.61
CA VAL A 101 -23.22 14.87 -6.15
C VAL A 101 -23.59 13.91 -5.03
N LYS A 102 -22.79 13.83 -3.95
CA LYS A 102 -23.07 12.95 -2.80
C LYS A 102 -24.33 13.38 -2.04
N ARG A 103 -24.58 14.68 -1.90
CA ARG A 103 -25.80 15.21 -1.26
C ARG A 103 -27.07 14.84 -2.04
N ARG A 104 -26.99 14.82 -3.38
CA ARG A 104 -28.10 14.45 -4.28
C ARG A 104 -28.28 12.95 -4.44
N ILE A 105 -27.20 12.18 -4.38
CA ILE A 105 -27.20 10.73 -4.54
C ILE A 105 -26.41 10.10 -3.36
N PRO A 106 -27.03 9.99 -2.16
CA PRO A 106 -26.32 9.54 -0.95
C PRO A 106 -25.84 8.09 -0.98
N SER A 107 -26.28 7.29 -1.95
CA SER A 107 -25.87 5.90 -2.19
C SER A 107 -24.51 5.76 -2.88
N ILE A 108 -23.94 6.85 -3.41
CA ILE A 108 -22.60 6.83 -4.02
C ILE A 108 -21.56 6.50 -2.95
N GLY A 109 -20.79 5.45 -3.22
CA GLY A 109 -19.70 4.99 -2.36
C GLY A 109 -18.30 5.24 -2.93
N ALA A 110 -18.19 5.66 -4.19
CA ALA A 110 -16.89 5.78 -4.87
C ALA A 110 -16.88 6.80 -6.01
N VAL A 111 -15.66 7.24 -6.38
CA VAL A 111 -15.37 8.16 -7.48
C VAL A 111 -14.44 7.46 -8.48
N SER A 112 -14.77 7.49 -9.77
CA SER A 112 -13.88 7.02 -10.85
C SER A 112 -13.03 8.18 -11.36
N SER A 113 -11.72 7.97 -11.52
CA SER A 113 -10.80 8.95 -12.11
C SER A 113 -10.03 8.39 -13.32
N GLY A 114 -9.60 9.29 -14.20
CA GLY A 114 -8.95 8.97 -15.47
C GLY A 114 -7.42 8.88 -15.45
N ALA A 115 -6.76 9.05 -14.29
CA ALA A 115 -5.30 9.13 -14.23
C ALA A 115 -4.61 7.77 -14.54
N ILE A 116 -3.59 7.78 -15.41
CA ILE A 116 -2.80 6.59 -15.77
C ILE A 116 -1.41 6.63 -15.11
N ALA A 117 -0.71 7.76 -15.16
CA ALA A 117 0.63 7.93 -14.59
C ALA A 117 0.70 9.01 -13.51
N SER A 118 -0.09 10.09 -13.63
CA SER A 118 0.02 11.25 -12.74
C SER A 118 -0.33 10.97 -11.27
N ASP A 119 0.71 10.88 -10.44
CA ASP A 119 0.56 10.81 -8.98
C ASP A 119 -0.02 12.11 -8.39
N TYR A 120 0.30 13.26 -9.01
CA TYR A 120 -0.25 14.57 -8.64
C TYR A 120 -1.79 14.60 -8.70
N GLN A 121 -2.36 14.07 -9.80
CA GLN A 121 -3.81 14.01 -10.01
C GLN A 121 -4.48 12.99 -9.10
N ARG A 122 -3.91 11.77 -9.01
CA ARG A 122 -4.45 10.71 -8.17
C ARG A 122 -4.55 11.13 -6.70
N LEU A 123 -3.49 11.71 -6.15
CA LEU A 123 -3.43 12.09 -4.72
C LEU A 123 -4.45 13.20 -4.38
N ARG A 124 -4.77 14.10 -5.33
CA ARG A 124 -5.83 15.12 -5.16
C ARG A 124 -7.22 14.51 -5.16
N VAL A 125 -7.49 13.56 -6.07
CA VAL A 125 -8.75 12.78 -6.05
C VAL A 125 -8.87 11.96 -4.76
N GLU A 126 -7.80 11.30 -4.30
CA GLU A 126 -7.77 10.57 -3.03
C GLU A 126 -8.07 11.47 -1.82
N SER A 127 -7.47 12.68 -1.76
CA SER A 127 -7.73 13.66 -0.69
C SER A 127 -9.21 14.06 -0.62
N VAL A 128 -9.83 14.41 -1.76
CA VAL A 128 -11.26 14.75 -1.82
C VAL A 128 -12.14 13.54 -1.48
N CYS A 129 -11.80 12.34 -1.97
CA CYS A 129 -12.52 11.11 -1.63
C CYS A 129 -12.47 10.82 -0.13
N SER A 130 -11.30 10.93 0.50
CA SER A 130 -11.09 10.71 1.93
C SER A 130 -11.95 11.67 2.77
N ARG A 131 -11.89 12.98 2.47
CA ARG A 131 -12.71 14.01 3.13
C ARG A 131 -14.21 13.76 2.99
N LEU A 132 -14.66 13.24 1.84
CA LEU A 132 -16.06 12.91 1.59
C LEU A 132 -16.48 11.51 2.06
N GLY A 133 -15.57 10.68 2.57
CA GLY A 133 -15.86 9.29 2.90
C GLY A 133 -16.33 8.49 1.68
N LEU A 134 -15.61 8.62 0.57
CA LEU A 134 -15.78 7.90 -0.70
C LEU A 134 -14.51 7.10 -1.02
N VAL A 135 -14.63 6.04 -1.79
CA VAL A 135 -13.48 5.26 -2.30
C VAL A 135 -13.00 5.82 -3.64
N SER A 136 -11.71 6.09 -3.78
CA SER A 136 -11.10 6.46 -5.06
C SER A 136 -10.87 5.21 -5.92
N LEU A 137 -11.30 5.24 -7.19
CA LEU A 137 -11.10 4.17 -8.18
C LEU A 137 -10.23 4.71 -9.32
N ALA A 138 -8.99 4.22 -9.40
CA ALA A 138 -7.98 4.62 -10.38
C ALA A 138 -7.44 3.36 -11.10
N TYR A 139 -8.32 2.64 -11.78
CA TYR A 139 -8.02 1.32 -12.38
C TYR A 139 -6.87 1.33 -13.40
N MET A 140 -6.59 2.46 -14.03
CA MET A 140 -5.52 2.58 -15.03
C MET A 140 -4.17 2.99 -14.43
N TRP A 141 -4.13 3.40 -13.15
CA TRP A 141 -2.91 3.94 -12.57
C TRP A 141 -1.78 2.91 -12.54
N ARG A 142 -0.58 3.32 -12.99
CA ARG A 142 0.63 2.51 -13.19
C ARG A 142 0.45 1.28 -14.09
N GLN A 143 -0.53 1.30 -15.00
CA GLN A 143 -0.63 0.32 -16.08
C GLN A 143 0.24 0.73 -17.28
N ASP A 144 0.60 -0.24 -18.11
CA ASP A 144 1.30 0.00 -19.37
C ASP A 144 0.43 0.81 -20.34
N GLN A 145 0.94 1.95 -20.78
CA GLN A 145 0.21 2.92 -21.60
C GLN A 145 0.01 2.44 -23.05
N THR A 146 0.92 1.63 -23.58
CA THR A 146 0.79 1.04 -24.92
C THR A 146 -0.36 0.03 -24.91
N LEU A 147 -0.36 -0.89 -23.95
CA LEU A 147 -1.44 -1.87 -23.77
C LEU A 147 -2.78 -1.20 -23.45
N LEU A 148 -2.80 -0.10 -22.68
CA LEU A 148 -4.01 0.69 -22.45
C LEU A 148 -4.55 1.32 -23.74
N LEU A 149 -3.70 1.98 -24.53
CA LEU A 149 -4.10 2.58 -25.81
C LEU A 149 -4.69 1.53 -26.76
N GLU A 150 -4.04 0.37 -26.89
CA GLU A 150 -4.54 -0.75 -27.69
C GLU A 150 -5.90 -1.25 -27.18
N GLU A 151 -6.05 -1.41 -25.87
CA GLU A 151 -7.26 -1.91 -25.24
C GLU A 151 -8.44 -0.92 -25.35
N MET A 152 -8.19 0.39 -25.25
CA MET A 152 -9.20 1.44 -25.47
C MET A 152 -9.77 1.35 -26.89
N ILE A 153 -8.90 1.31 -27.91
CA ILE A 153 -9.29 1.18 -29.32
C ILE A 153 -10.02 -0.14 -29.54
N ARG A 154 -9.46 -1.26 -29.05
CA ARG A 154 -10.03 -2.61 -29.20
C ARG A 154 -11.41 -2.76 -28.54
N ARG A 155 -11.68 -2.03 -27.47
CA ARG A 155 -13.00 -2.01 -26.80
C ARG A 155 -13.97 -0.97 -27.39
N GLY A 156 -13.61 -0.32 -28.49
CA GLY A 156 -14.52 0.53 -29.26
C GLY A 156 -14.69 1.94 -28.70
N ILE A 157 -13.67 2.50 -28.06
CA ILE A 157 -13.61 3.95 -27.80
C ILE A 157 -13.27 4.65 -29.12
N VAL A 158 -14.24 5.39 -29.65
CA VAL A 158 -14.09 6.28 -30.82
C VAL A 158 -13.83 7.67 -30.27
N ALA A 159 -12.56 8.02 -30.15
CA ALA A 159 -12.13 9.33 -29.67
C ALA A 159 -11.24 10.03 -30.71
N ILE A 160 -11.49 11.32 -30.91
CA ILE A 160 -10.69 12.19 -31.76
C ILE A 160 -9.70 13.00 -30.91
N THR A 161 -8.58 13.38 -31.49
CA THR A 161 -7.64 14.36 -30.92
C THR A 161 -8.19 15.79 -31.02
N VAL A 162 -8.22 16.49 -29.89
CA VAL A 162 -8.72 17.88 -29.79
C VAL A 162 -7.65 18.89 -29.37
N LYS A 163 -6.50 18.43 -28.89
CA LYS A 163 -5.29 19.22 -28.65
C LYS A 163 -4.09 18.42 -29.10
N VAL A 164 -3.07 19.07 -29.63
CA VAL A 164 -1.71 18.51 -29.77
C VAL A 164 -0.69 19.56 -29.37
N ALA A 165 0.32 19.14 -28.60
CA ALA A 165 1.32 20.00 -27.98
C ALA A 165 2.71 19.34 -27.87
N ALA A 166 3.06 18.43 -28.79
CA ALA A 166 4.32 17.69 -28.75
C ALA A 166 5.02 17.61 -30.11
N MET A 167 6.35 17.50 -30.07
CA MET A 167 7.18 17.28 -31.26
C MET A 167 6.73 16.01 -32.01
N GLY A 168 6.63 16.14 -33.34
CA GLY A 168 6.09 15.07 -34.19
C GLY A 168 4.55 15.07 -34.31
N LEU A 169 3.82 15.86 -33.52
CA LEU A 169 2.39 16.08 -33.70
C LEU A 169 2.12 17.46 -34.35
N LYS A 170 1.45 17.46 -35.51
CA LYS A 170 1.12 18.67 -36.26
C LYS A 170 -0.37 18.95 -36.19
N PRO A 171 -0.82 20.13 -35.69
CA PRO A 171 -2.24 20.49 -35.60
C PRO A 171 -3.02 20.24 -36.89
N SER A 172 -2.52 20.73 -38.02
CA SER A 172 -3.14 20.61 -39.35
C SER A 172 -3.20 19.19 -39.95
N VAL A 173 -2.54 18.21 -39.32
CA VAL A 173 -2.49 16.82 -39.80
C VAL A 173 -3.15 15.86 -38.82
N HIS A 174 -3.16 16.18 -37.52
CA HIS A 174 -3.59 15.26 -36.47
C HIS A 174 -4.82 15.70 -35.69
N LEU A 175 -5.20 16.98 -35.62
CA LEU A 175 -6.45 17.35 -34.93
C LEU A 175 -7.67 16.81 -35.70
N GLY A 176 -8.70 16.41 -34.95
CA GLY A 176 -9.92 15.82 -35.48
C GLY A 176 -9.79 14.36 -35.95
N LYS A 177 -8.60 13.76 -35.94
CA LYS A 177 -8.41 12.35 -36.33
C LYS A 177 -8.73 11.40 -35.20
N GLU A 178 -9.27 10.23 -35.56
CA GLU A 178 -9.52 9.16 -34.60
C GLU A 178 -8.21 8.55 -34.08
N LEU A 179 -8.21 8.24 -32.78
CA LEU A 179 -7.08 7.61 -32.09
C LEU A 179 -6.67 6.26 -32.71
N ALA A 180 -7.62 5.54 -33.31
CA ALA A 180 -7.37 4.31 -34.05
C ALA A 180 -6.50 4.52 -35.30
N GLU A 181 -6.67 5.64 -36.01
CA GLU A 181 -5.84 6.03 -37.15
C GLU A 181 -4.45 6.49 -36.70
N LEU A 182 -4.39 7.22 -35.58
CA LEU A 182 -3.15 7.80 -35.06
C LEU A 182 -2.26 6.79 -34.33
N LYS A 183 -2.78 5.63 -33.90
CA LYS A 183 -2.03 4.62 -33.11
C LYS A 183 -0.62 4.35 -33.63
N SER A 184 -0.47 4.02 -34.92
CA SER A 184 0.84 3.70 -35.50
C SER A 184 1.80 4.88 -35.51
N HIS A 185 1.28 6.11 -35.68
CA HIS A 185 2.06 7.34 -35.60
C HIS A 185 2.51 7.61 -34.15
N LEU A 186 1.60 7.48 -33.18
CA LEU A 186 1.91 7.68 -31.76
C LEU A 186 3.01 6.72 -31.26
N LEU A 187 2.96 5.44 -31.67
CA LEU A 187 4.03 4.48 -31.37
C LEU A 187 5.37 4.90 -31.99
N GLN A 188 5.38 5.31 -33.27
CA GLN A 188 6.60 5.78 -33.92
C GLN A 188 7.18 7.04 -33.26
N MET A 189 6.32 7.97 -32.82
CA MET A 189 6.75 9.19 -32.12
C MET A 189 7.24 8.89 -30.69
N ASN A 190 6.70 7.86 -30.02
CA ASN A 190 7.23 7.39 -28.74
C ASN A 190 8.66 6.83 -28.91
N GLU A 191 8.89 6.00 -29.93
CA GLU A 191 10.23 5.48 -30.27
C GLU A 191 11.21 6.60 -30.68
N SER A 192 10.73 7.61 -31.43
CA SER A 192 11.58 8.66 -32.01
C SER A 192 11.88 9.82 -31.07
N PHE A 193 10.92 10.18 -30.21
CA PHE A 193 10.91 11.44 -29.45
C PHE A 193 10.47 11.26 -27.98
N GLY A 194 10.13 10.06 -27.55
CA GLY A 194 9.72 9.77 -26.17
C GLY A 194 8.31 10.26 -25.79
N ILE A 195 7.47 10.67 -26.75
CA ILE A 195 6.10 11.15 -26.42
C ILE A 195 5.30 10.08 -25.69
N ASN A 196 4.44 10.48 -24.76
CA ASN A 196 3.53 9.54 -24.13
C ASN A 196 2.47 9.03 -25.12
N VAL A 197 2.40 7.71 -25.34
CA VAL A 197 1.42 7.10 -26.25
C VAL A 197 -0.03 7.35 -25.81
N CYS A 198 -0.27 7.56 -24.51
CA CYS A 198 -1.57 7.96 -23.95
C CYS A 198 -1.73 9.48 -23.76
N GLY A 199 -0.73 10.31 -24.06
CA GLY A 199 -0.81 11.77 -23.90
C GLY A 199 -0.82 12.27 -22.44
N GLU A 200 -0.36 11.46 -21.48
CA GLU A 200 -0.37 11.80 -20.04
C GLU A 200 0.42 13.06 -19.66
N GLY A 201 1.40 13.48 -20.48
CA GLY A 201 2.15 14.73 -20.30
C GLY A 201 1.49 15.94 -20.95
N GLY A 202 0.26 15.81 -21.46
CA GLY A 202 -0.42 16.83 -22.24
C GLY A 202 -0.01 16.88 -23.71
N GLU A 203 0.73 15.87 -24.21
CA GLU A 203 1.20 15.83 -25.60
C GLU A 203 0.05 15.88 -26.62
N TYR A 204 -1.09 15.29 -26.25
CA TYR A 204 -2.36 15.44 -26.94
C TYR A 204 -3.52 15.20 -25.98
N GLU A 205 -4.65 15.85 -26.22
CA GLU A 205 -5.92 15.56 -25.54
C GLU A 205 -6.96 15.03 -26.52
N THR A 206 -7.98 14.36 -25.99
CA THR A 206 -9.00 13.68 -26.81
C THR A 206 -10.41 14.02 -26.41
N LEU A 207 -11.34 13.83 -27.34
CA LEU A 207 -12.78 13.89 -27.10
C LEU A 207 -13.42 12.60 -27.61
N THR A 208 -14.13 11.88 -26.74
CA THR A 208 -14.81 10.64 -27.11
C THR A 208 -16.15 10.96 -27.77
N LEU A 209 -16.27 10.63 -29.05
CA LEU A 209 -17.50 10.82 -29.83
C LEU A 209 -18.45 9.63 -29.69
N ASP A 210 -17.90 8.42 -29.57
CA ASP A 210 -18.68 7.23 -29.27
C ASP A 210 -17.92 6.18 -28.44
N CYS A 211 -18.66 5.40 -27.64
CA CYS A 211 -18.15 4.21 -26.95
C CYS A 211 -19.30 3.26 -26.52
N PRO A 212 -19.02 2.04 -26.03
CA PRO A 212 -20.07 1.11 -25.55
C PRO A 212 -20.92 1.62 -24.37
N LEU A 213 -20.50 2.70 -23.70
CA LEU A 213 -21.27 3.36 -22.65
C LEU A 213 -22.33 4.31 -23.20
N PHE A 214 -22.13 4.82 -24.42
CA PHE A 214 -23.03 5.75 -25.09
C PHE A 214 -24.17 4.95 -25.73
N ARG A 215 -25.09 4.47 -24.89
CA ARG A 215 -26.16 3.54 -25.28
C ARG A 215 -27.29 4.20 -26.05
N ASN A 216 -27.58 5.47 -25.75
CA ASN A 216 -28.76 6.16 -26.29
C ASN A 216 -28.47 6.85 -27.63
N ALA A 217 -27.26 7.38 -27.79
CA ALA A 217 -26.87 8.20 -28.92
C ALA A 217 -25.34 8.33 -29.01
N ARG A 218 -24.80 8.60 -30.19
CA ARG A 218 -23.41 9.04 -30.40
C ARG A 218 -23.33 10.55 -30.61
N ILE A 219 -22.14 11.12 -30.50
CA ILE A 219 -21.86 12.52 -30.81
C ILE A 219 -21.31 12.59 -32.24
N VAL A 220 -21.75 13.59 -32.99
CA VAL A 220 -21.22 13.93 -34.31
C VAL A 220 -20.70 15.36 -34.24
N LEU A 221 -19.42 15.56 -34.55
CA LEU A 221 -18.82 16.87 -34.74
C LEU A 221 -19.04 17.25 -36.20
N ASP A 222 -19.86 18.27 -36.45
CA ASP A 222 -20.28 18.68 -37.81
C ASP A 222 -19.30 19.68 -38.42
N ASP A 223 -18.79 20.61 -37.61
CA ASP A 223 -17.85 21.65 -38.03
C ASP A 223 -16.96 22.11 -36.87
N PHE A 224 -15.72 22.48 -37.16
CA PHE A 224 -14.72 22.94 -36.18
C PHE A 224 -13.64 23.80 -36.83
N GLU A 225 -13.02 24.67 -36.03
CA GLU A 225 -11.81 25.38 -36.42
C GLU A 225 -10.57 24.90 -35.63
N VAL A 226 -9.38 25.15 -36.19
CA VAL A 226 -8.10 24.85 -35.53
C VAL A 226 -7.45 26.15 -35.08
N ILE A 227 -7.40 26.36 -33.77
CA ILE A 227 -6.76 27.50 -33.15
C ILE A 227 -5.30 27.13 -32.87
N LEU A 228 -4.35 27.91 -33.39
CA LEU A 228 -2.91 27.74 -33.12
C LEU A 228 -2.52 28.60 -31.93
N HIS A 229 -2.22 27.97 -30.78
CA HIS A 229 -1.68 28.64 -29.59
C HIS A 229 -0.18 28.92 -29.72
N SER A 230 0.56 28.03 -30.38
CA SER A 230 1.98 28.25 -30.73
C SER A 230 2.28 27.76 -32.13
N ALA A 231 2.82 28.65 -32.95
CA ALA A 231 3.29 28.35 -34.31
C ALA A 231 4.78 27.93 -34.36
N ASP A 232 5.31 27.40 -33.26
CA ASP A 232 6.67 26.85 -33.20
C ASP A 232 6.89 25.79 -34.30
N SER A 233 8.02 25.85 -34.98
CA SER A 233 8.33 25.00 -36.15
C SER A 233 8.70 23.55 -35.79
N ILE A 234 8.96 23.28 -34.51
CA ILE A 234 9.39 21.99 -33.95
C ILE A 234 8.26 21.38 -33.11
N ALA A 235 7.63 22.17 -32.25
CA ALA A 235 6.57 21.74 -31.32
C ALA A 235 5.35 22.69 -31.36
N SER A 236 4.70 22.78 -32.52
CA SER A 236 3.48 23.57 -32.71
C SER A 236 2.35 23.11 -31.78
N VAL A 237 1.75 24.03 -31.04
CA VAL A 237 0.59 23.77 -30.17
C VAL A 237 -0.68 24.23 -30.88
N GLY A 238 -1.66 23.32 -31.00
CA GLY A 238 -2.95 23.63 -31.62
C GLY A 238 -4.11 22.88 -30.99
N ILE A 239 -5.26 23.54 -31.01
CA ILE A 239 -6.51 23.14 -30.36
C ILE A 239 -7.63 23.13 -31.40
N LEU A 240 -8.56 22.20 -31.23
CA LEU A 240 -9.81 22.10 -31.98
C LEU A 240 -10.91 22.83 -31.21
N HIS A 241 -11.45 23.89 -31.79
CA HIS A 241 -12.63 24.60 -31.28
C HIS A 241 -13.89 24.17 -32.05
N PRO A 242 -14.90 23.59 -31.39
CA PRO A 242 -16.08 23.06 -32.08
C PRO A 242 -17.07 24.16 -32.46
N LEU A 243 -17.38 24.29 -33.76
CA LEU A 243 -18.31 25.28 -34.30
C LEU A 243 -19.75 24.74 -34.39
N ALA A 244 -19.90 23.47 -34.75
CA ALA A 244 -21.19 22.79 -34.82
C ALA A 244 -21.05 21.31 -34.45
N PHE A 245 -22.00 20.80 -33.66
CA PHE A 245 -22.09 19.40 -33.29
C PHE A 245 -23.53 19.01 -32.95
N HIS A 246 -23.86 17.73 -33.10
CA HIS A 246 -25.14 17.18 -32.70
C HIS A 246 -25.03 15.78 -32.08
N VAL A 247 -26.16 15.27 -31.60
CA VAL A 247 -26.28 13.97 -30.94
C VAL A 247 -27.22 13.09 -31.75
N GLU A 248 -26.68 12.03 -32.35
CA GLU A 248 -27.40 11.11 -33.24
C GLU A 248 -27.90 9.88 -32.45
N PRO A 249 -29.23 9.64 -32.34
CA PRO A 249 -29.78 8.51 -31.59
C PRO A 249 -29.35 7.14 -32.14
N LYS A 250 -29.09 6.19 -31.23
CA LYS A 250 -28.77 4.80 -31.60
C LYS A 250 -30.02 3.93 -31.74
N PRO A 251 -30.00 2.91 -32.62
CA PRO A 251 -31.09 1.94 -32.75
C PRO A 251 -31.33 1.20 -31.43
N GLY A 252 -32.60 1.09 -31.01
CA GLY A 252 -32.97 0.42 -29.76
C GLY A 252 -32.86 1.27 -28.48
N SER A 253 -32.71 2.59 -28.61
CA SER A 253 -32.76 3.53 -27.49
C SER A 253 -34.14 3.52 -26.79
N SER A 254 -34.26 2.77 -25.69
CA SER A 254 -35.45 2.80 -24.84
C SER A 254 -35.45 4.06 -23.98
N SER A 255 -36.41 4.96 -24.20
CA SER A 255 -36.63 6.18 -23.42
C SER A 255 -37.15 5.92 -21.98
N SER A 256 -37.06 4.68 -21.50
CA SER A 256 -37.37 4.29 -20.13
C SER A 256 -36.18 4.60 -19.21
N ILE A 257 -36.22 5.78 -18.58
CA ILE A 257 -35.51 6.03 -17.32
C ILE A 257 -35.87 4.88 -16.37
N GLY A 258 -34.88 4.24 -15.75
CA GLY A 258 -35.15 3.10 -14.87
C GLY A 258 -36.04 3.51 -13.70
N ASP A 259 -37.11 2.74 -13.43
CA ASP A 259 -38.05 2.99 -12.33
C ASP A 259 -37.28 3.10 -10.99
N GLY A 260 -37.18 4.33 -10.48
CA GLY A 260 -36.19 4.65 -9.46
C GLY A 260 -36.19 6.11 -9.00
N VAL A 261 -37.39 6.70 -8.82
CA VAL A 261 -37.62 7.95 -8.06
C VAL A 261 -36.86 9.20 -8.53
N ILE A 262 -37.34 9.83 -9.61
CA ILE A 262 -37.61 11.29 -9.61
C ILE A 262 -38.96 11.49 -10.32
N ALA A 263 -39.92 12.15 -9.68
CA ALA A 263 -41.24 12.43 -10.27
C ALA A 263 -41.15 13.58 -11.30
N GLN A 264 -42.10 13.58 -12.25
CA GLN A 264 -42.14 14.45 -13.42
C GLN A 264 -41.96 15.95 -13.11
N GLU A 265 -40.91 16.54 -13.66
CA GLU A 265 -40.88 17.89 -14.24
C GLU A 265 -39.74 17.92 -15.27
N ASN A 266 -39.95 18.57 -16.43
CA ASN A 266 -39.13 18.50 -17.66
C ASN A 266 -37.60 18.33 -17.41
N SER A 267 -37.15 17.08 -17.33
CA SER A 267 -35.88 16.72 -16.70
C SER A 267 -34.68 16.94 -17.61
N SER A 268 -34.00 18.08 -17.46
CA SER A 268 -32.63 18.23 -17.94
C SER A 268 -31.70 17.31 -17.14
N CYS A 269 -31.04 16.36 -17.79
CA CYS A 269 -30.00 15.51 -17.17
C CYS A 269 -28.71 16.29 -16.83
N LEU A 270 -28.78 17.61 -16.71
CA LEU A 270 -27.68 18.54 -16.49
C LEU A 270 -27.96 19.31 -15.19
N TYR A 271 -26.99 19.35 -14.29
CA TYR A 271 -27.08 19.99 -12.98
C TYR A 271 -25.88 20.94 -12.80
N GLU A 272 -26.14 22.24 -12.81
CA GLU A 272 -25.12 23.26 -12.54
C GLU A 272 -24.93 23.46 -11.03
N VAL A 273 -23.71 23.22 -10.53
CA VAL A 273 -23.36 23.25 -9.11
C VAL A 273 -22.83 24.62 -8.72
N ASN A 274 -23.79 25.54 -8.55
CA ASN A 274 -23.54 26.93 -8.15
C ASN A 274 -23.40 27.07 -6.62
N GLY A 275 -22.43 27.88 -6.19
CA GLY A 275 -22.29 28.32 -4.80
C GLY A 275 -20.85 28.34 -4.31
N ALA A 276 -20.56 29.25 -3.38
CA ALA A 276 -19.45 29.09 -2.46
C ALA A 276 -19.79 27.95 -1.49
N ILE A 277 -18.81 27.11 -1.14
CA ILE A 277 -18.98 26.18 -0.04
C ILE A 277 -19.20 27.02 1.21
N ALA A 278 -20.42 27.01 1.75
CA ALA A 278 -20.55 27.18 3.18
C ALA A 278 -19.76 26.02 3.77
N HIS A 279 -18.65 26.30 4.44
CA HIS A 279 -18.12 25.40 5.44
C HIS A 279 -19.16 25.35 6.57
N THR A 280 -20.28 24.68 6.32
CA THR A 280 -21.04 24.05 7.37
C THR A 280 -20.02 23.14 8.04
N ASP A 281 -19.61 23.54 9.24
CA ASP A 281 -18.70 22.77 10.09
C ASP A 281 -19.08 21.30 9.93
N ALA A 282 -18.16 20.52 9.34
CA ALA A 282 -18.46 19.16 8.92
C ALA A 282 -19.05 18.47 10.14
N GLU A 283 -20.34 18.11 10.06
CA GLU A 283 -21.16 17.78 11.25
C GLU A 283 -20.30 16.97 12.19
N ASP A 284 -20.08 17.52 13.39
CA ASP A 284 -19.10 17.03 14.35
C ASP A 284 -19.42 15.56 14.66
N LYS A 285 -18.85 14.68 13.82
CA LYS A 285 -18.60 13.26 14.07
C LYS A 285 -17.74 13.31 15.30
N GLN A 286 -18.43 13.38 16.45
CA GLN A 286 -17.90 13.98 17.67
C GLN A 286 -16.44 13.70 17.73
N THR A 287 -15.63 14.74 17.58
CA THR A 287 -14.21 14.63 17.82
C THR A 287 -14.06 14.42 19.33
N LEU A 288 -14.30 13.16 19.72
CA LEU A 288 -13.48 12.40 20.63
C LEU A 288 -12.07 12.43 20.00
N ASN A 289 -11.28 13.51 20.06
CA ASN A 289 -10.75 14.11 21.28
C ASN A 289 -11.33 13.51 22.57
N PRO A 290 -10.95 12.27 22.94
CA PRO A 290 -10.60 12.11 24.33
C PRO A 290 -9.49 13.13 24.57
N THR A 291 -9.85 14.31 25.08
CA THR A 291 -9.03 14.85 26.16
C THR A 291 -9.16 13.79 27.24
N PRO A 292 -8.14 12.95 27.49
CA PRO A 292 -8.22 12.09 28.65
C PRO A 292 -8.20 13.10 29.80
N THR A 293 -9.27 13.15 30.60
CA THR A 293 -9.18 13.78 31.92
C THR A 293 -8.06 13.05 32.63
N TYR A 294 -6.92 13.72 32.77
CA TYR A 294 -5.65 13.19 33.30
C TYR A 294 -5.76 13.01 34.83
N ASP A 295 -6.70 12.16 35.23
CA ASP A 295 -6.85 11.69 36.60
C ASP A 295 -6.33 10.26 36.71
N ALA A 296 -5.64 10.00 37.82
CA ALA A 296 -4.80 8.83 37.99
C ALA A 296 -5.61 7.52 37.99
N TYR A 297 -5.58 6.80 36.86
CA TYR A 297 -6.03 5.40 36.80
C TYR A 297 -4.99 4.51 37.51
N PRO A 298 -5.41 3.70 38.51
CA PRO A 298 -4.46 2.94 39.33
C PRO A 298 -3.79 1.81 38.54
N ASN A 299 -2.47 1.70 38.69
CA ASN A 299 -1.59 0.58 38.32
C ASN A 299 -2.14 -0.40 37.26
N THR A 300 -2.19 0.04 36.00
CA THR A 300 -2.12 -0.91 34.89
C THR A 300 -0.64 -1.27 34.68
N ASN A 301 -0.28 -2.55 34.63
CA ASN A 301 1.09 -3.02 34.36
C ASN A 301 1.44 -2.81 32.88
N LEU A 302 1.54 -1.56 32.49
CA LEU A 302 1.78 -1.10 31.13
C LEU A 302 3.30 -0.95 30.93
N HIS A 303 3.87 -1.86 30.15
CA HIS A 303 5.30 -1.93 29.91
C HIS A 303 5.69 -1.14 28.66
N ILE A 304 6.93 -0.67 28.63
CA ILE A 304 7.53 -0.06 27.44
C ILE A 304 9.00 -0.47 27.31
N SER A 305 9.42 -0.76 26.08
CA SER A 305 10.81 -1.00 25.71
C SER A 305 11.37 0.11 24.81
N LYS A 306 12.69 0.29 24.83
CA LYS A 306 13.45 1.03 23.80
C LYS A 306 14.76 0.29 23.49
N THR A 307 15.10 0.13 22.22
CA THR A 307 16.35 -0.52 21.75
C THR A 307 16.86 0.14 20.48
N GLY A 308 18.14 0.56 20.46
CA GLY A 308 18.76 1.30 19.34
C GLY A 308 19.04 2.77 19.66
N LYS A 309 19.90 3.42 18.85
CA LYS A 309 20.32 4.83 19.03
C LYS A 309 19.60 5.80 18.09
N SER A 310 19.84 5.70 16.78
CA SER A 310 19.30 6.59 15.73
C SER A 310 17.94 6.13 15.22
N LEU A 311 17.86 4.85 14.88
CA LEU A 311 16.63 4.09 14.65
C LEU A 311 16.43 3.18 15.87
N PHE A 312 15.21 3.12 16.40
CA PHE A 312 14.93 2.34 17.61
C PHE A 312 13.48 1.84 17.65
N SER A 313 13.23 0.68 18.26
CA SER A 313 11.86 0.20 18.48
C SER A 313 11.28 0.70 19.81
N ILE A 314 9.96 0.89 19.85
CA ILE A 314 9.15 1.06 21.06
C ILE A 314 8.07 -0.04 21.07
N GLY A 315 8.22 -1.05 21.92
CA GLY A 315 7.19 -2.03 22.21
C GLY A 315 6.36 -1.62 23.43
N CYS A 316 5.03 -1.75 23.37
CA CYS A 316 4.14 -1.45 24.50
C CYS A 316 2.95 -2.42 24.59
N TRP A 317 2.77 -3.01 25.78
CA TRP A 317 1.74 -4.00 26.11
C TRP A 317 1.27 -3.85 27.55
N ILE A 318 0.16 -4.49 27.88
CA ILE A 318 -0.35 -4.68 29.24
C ILE A 318 0.03 -6.10 29.70
N GLU A 319 0.62 -6.26 30.88
CA GLU A 319 0.84 -7.57 31.54
C GLU A 319 -0.34 -7.87 32.50
N GLU A 320 -0.98 -9.03 32.40
CA GLU A 320 -2.18 -9.34 33.20
C GLU A 320 -2.03 -10.61 34.07
N PRO A 321 -2.27 -10.47 35.38
CA PRO A 321 -2.72 -11.56 36.24
C PRO A 321 -4.02 -11.25 37.00
N SER A 322 -4.73 -10.14 36.73
CA SER A 322 -5.91 -9.73 37.50
C SER A 322 -6.92 -8.87 36.72
N SER A 323 -8.04 -9.48 36.29
CA SER A 323 -9.39 -8.91 36.13
C SER A 323 -9.57 -7.46 35.62
N ALA A 324 -8.68 -6.93 34.78
CA ALA A 324 -8.57 -5.49 34.52
C ALA A 324 -8.54 -5.12 33.04
N SER A 325 -8.36 -6.07 32.12
CA SER A 325 -8.65 -5.80 30.71
C SER A 325 -10.13 -5.47 30.52
N GLN A 326 -10.37 -4.38 29.80
CA GLN A 326 -11.70 -3.94 29.36
C GLN A 326 -11.93 -4.28 27.87
N GLY A 327 -11.19 -5.25 27.34
CA GLY A 327 -11.23 -5.70 25.96
C GLY A 327 -10.31 -4.90 25.01
N MET A 328 -10.19 -5.40 23.78
CA MET A 328 -9.18 -4.95 22.79
C MET A 328 -9.18 -3.44 22.56
N LYS A 329 -10.36 -2.80 22.39
CA LYS A 329 -10.44 -1.34 22.18
C LYS A 329 -9.83 -0.54 23.33
N ALA A 330 -10.12 -0.90 24.58
CA ALA A 330 -9.60 -0.20 25.74
C ALA A 330 -8.09 -0.42 25.91
N ASP A 331 -7.62 -1.65 25.69
CA ASP A 331 -6.20 -2.00 25.78
C ASP A 331 -5.39 -1.31 24.67
N LEU A 332 -5.87 -1.31 23.43
CA LEU A 332 -5.20 -0.66 22.29
C LEU A 332 -5.15 0.87 22.45
N VAL A 333 -6.21 1.51 22.97
CA VAL A 333 -6.19 2.94 23.31
C VAL A 333 -5.10 3.24 24.35
N LYS A 334 -5.02 2.48 25.45
CA LYS A 334 -4.00 2.66 26.49
C LYS A 334 -2.58 2.50 25.93
N VAL A 335 -2.36 1.46 25.11
CA VAL A 335 -1.07 1.17 24.47
C VAL A 335 -0.66 2.30 23.52
N LEU A 336 -1.52 2.73 22.59
CA LEU A 336 -1.19 3.80 21.65
C LEU A 336 -1.02 5.16 22.33
N SER A 337 -1.83 5.49 23.35
CA SER A 337 -1.61 6.68 24.17
C SER A 337 -0.26 6.68 24.88
N ARG A 338 0.22 5.52 25.36
CA ARG A 338 1.52 5.42 26.03
C ARG A 338 2.67 5.58 25.04
N ILE A 339 2.58 4.98 23.85
CA ILE A 339 3.54 5.20 22.77
C ILE A 339 3.56 6.69 22.37
N GLU A 340 2.41 7.31 22.15
CA GLU A 340 2.34 8.74 21.77
C GLU A 340 2.97 9.65 22.84
N ASN A 341 2.72 9.39 24.12
CA ASN A 341 3.34 10.14 25.21
C ASN A 341 4.87 9.95 25.23
N GLN A 342 5.38 8.74 24.99
CA GLN A 342 6.82 8.47 25.03
C GLN A 342 7.56 8.96 23.79
N LEU A 343 6.88 9.11 22.65
CA LEU A 343 7.36 9.90 21.52
C LEU A 343 7.50 11.38 21.93
N LYS A 344 6.44 11.98 22.52
CA LYS A 344 6.46 13.39 22.98
C LYS A 344 7.54 13.64 24.04
N ASP A 345 7.70 12.74 25.01
CA ASP A 345 8.74 12.82 26.05
C ASP A 345 10.17 12.85 25.46
N GLY A 346 10.36 12.24 24.29
CA GLY A 346 11.61 12.27 23.52
C GLY A 346 11.72 13.41 22.49
N GLY A 347 10.74 14.32 22.41
CA GLY A 347 10.68 15.38 21.38
C GLY A 347 10.27 14.89 19.98
N LEU A 348 9.69 13.69 19.88
CA LEU A 348 9.31 13.02 18.64
C LEU A 348 7.78 12.98 18.47
N SER A 349 7.32 12.53 17.30
CA SER A 349 5.90 12.42 16.94
C SER A 349 5.61 11.19 16.09
N TRP A 350 4.33 10.97 15.73
CA TRP A 350 3.98 9.92 14.77
C TRP A 350 4.60 10.12 13.37
N ALA A 351 5.10 11.32 13.03
CA ALA A 351 5.87 11.53 11.80
C ALA A 351 7.20 10.76 11.81
N ASN A 352 7.80 10.53 12.99
CA ASN A 352 9.03 9.78 13.19
C ASN A 352 8.88 8.26 13.10
N VAL A 353 7.64 7.73 13.06
CA VAL A 353 7.41 6.29 13.00
C VAL A 353 7.59 5.80 11.56
N VAL A 354 8.46 4.80 11.39
CA VAL A 354 8.81 4.14 10.13
C VAL A 354 7.90 2.94 9.88
N TYR A 355 7.73 2.10 10.91
CA TYR A 355 6.97 0.84 10.86
C TYR A 355 6.09 0.63 12.09
N VAL A 356 5.00 -0.13 11.96
CA VAL A 356 4.19 -0.62 13.09
C VAL A 356 3.88 -2.12 12.97
N HIS A 357 4.26 -2.89 13.99
CA HIS A 357 3.66 -4.20 14.27
C HIS A 357 2.45 -4.00 15.19
N LEU A 358 1.26 -4.39 14.72
CA LEU A 358 0.03 -4.39 15.52
C LEU A 358 -0.40 -5.84 15.79
N TYR A 359 -0.17 -6.31 17.01
CA TYR A 359 -0.59 -7.63 17.44
C TYR A 359 -1.88 -7.53 18.25
N ILE A 360 -2.89 -8.33 17.88
CA ILE A 360 -4.21 -8.35 18.53
C ILE A 360 -4.57 -9.77 18.98
N SER A 361 -5.40 -9.89 20.01
CA SER A 361 -5.87 -11.18 20.53
C SER A 361 -6.89 -11.90 19.63
N SER A 362 -7.55 -11.19 18.70
CA SER A 362 -8.42 -11.83 17.71
C SER A 362 -8.62 -10.99 16.43
N MET A 363 -8.46 -11.62 15.26
CA MET A 363 -8.79 -11.03 13.94
C MET A 363 -10.26 -10.65 13.78
N LYS A 364 -11.17 -11.22 14.59
CA LYS A 364 -12.58 -10.81 14.61
C LYS A 364 -12.76 -9.33 15.00
N GLU A 365 -11.82 -8.77 15.73
CA GLU A 365 -11.82 -7.38 16.18
C GLU A 365 -11.00 -6.45 15.24
N PHE A 366 -10.48 -6.94 14.11
CA PHE A 366 -9.65 -6.17 13.17
C PHE A 366 -10.26 -4.83 12.72
N GLY A 367 -11.58 -4.80 12.47
CA GLY A 367 -12.28 -3.56 12.13
C GLY A 367 -12.24 -2.52 13.25
N LEU A 368 -12.41 -2.96 14.50
CA LEU A 368 -12.35 -2.12 15.70
C LEU A 368 -10.90 -1.68 16.00
N ALA A 369 -9.92 -2.56 15.74
CA ALA A 369 -8.50 -2.23 15.88
C ALA A 369 -8.08 -1.14 14.88
N ASN A 370 -8.56 -1.21 13.63
CA ASN A 370 -8.35 -0.16 12.64
C ASN A 370 -9.03 1.16 13.03
N GLU A 371 -10.29 1.13 13.50
CA GLU A 371 -10.99 2.34 13.99
C GLU A 371 -10.17 3.08 15.05
N VAL A 372 -9.66 2.35 16.07
CA VAL A 372 -8.80 2.93 17.10
C VAL A 372 -7.48 3.42 16.50
N TYR A 373 -6.80 2.61 15.68
CA TYR A 373 -5.53 2.97 15.05
C TYR A 373 -5.60 4.28 14.26
N VAL A 374 -6.68 4.49 13.48
CA VAL A 374 -6.93 5.72 12.69
C VAL A 374 -7.02 6.95 13.59
N SER A 375 -7.55 6.84 14.80
CA SER A 375 -7.67 7.99 15.71
C SER A 375 -6.30 8.48 16.25
N PHE A 376 -5.28 7.61 16.27
CA PHE A 376 -3.92 7.97 16.70
C PHE A 376 -3.03 8.37 15.53
N ILE A 377 -3.07 7.62 14.42
CA ILE A 377 -2.15 7.76 13.28
C ILE A 377 -2.94 8.29 12.08
N THR A 378 -2.89 9.62 11.90
CA THR A 378 -3.58 10.34 10.82
C THR A 378 -2.57 10.95 9.85
N GLU A 379 -2.99 11.25 8.61
CA GLU A 379 -2.13 11.96 7.63
C GLU A 379 -1.69 13.35 8.09
N GLN A 380 -2.42 13.96 9.04
CA GLN A 380 -2.09 15.24 9.68
C GLN A 380 -0.96 15.08 10.70
N LYS A 381 -1.04 14.06 11.57
CA LYS A 381 0.03 13.71 12.52
C LYS A 381 1.26 13.12 11.84
N CYS A 382 1.09 12.53 10.65
CA CYS A 382 2.13 11.95 9.83
C CYS A 382 2.30 12.73 8.51
N HIS A 383 2.79 13.97 8.59
CA HIS A 383 2.93 14.85 7.42
C HIS A 383 3.78 14.22 6.30
N LEU A 384 4.90 13.56 6.63
CA LEU A 384 5.75 12.77 5.71
C LEU A 384 5.17 11.41 5.25
N GLY A 385 3.90 11.14 5.55
CA GLY A 385 3.27 9.85 5.27
C GLY A 385 3.21 8.92 6.50
N VAL A 386 2.13 8.16 6.54
CA VAL A 386 1.83 7.16 7.58
C VAL A 386 2.81 5.98 7.50
N PRO A 387 3.19 5.36 8.63
CA PRO A 387 4.10 4.22 8.65
C PRO A 387 3.51 3.00 7.93
N SER A 388 4.37 2.11 7.46
CA SER A 388 3.97 0.80 6.95
C SER A 388 3.69 -0.14 8.12
N ARG A 389 2.85 -1.16 7.92
CA ARG A 389 2.25 -1.92 9.02
C ARG A 389 2.02 -3.40 8.70
N SER A 390 2.18 -4.27 9.67
CA SER A 390 1.57 -5.61 9.71
C SER A 390 0.52 -5.67 10.82
N THR A 391 -0.48 -6.54 10.70
CA THR A 391 -1.50 -6.72 11.75
C THR A 391 -1.89 -8.18 11.86
N ILE A 392 -1.49 -8.82 12.96
CA ILE A 392 -1.47 -10.28 13.09
C ILE A 392 -2.17 -10.71 14.39
N GLU A 393 -2.92 -11.82 14.36
CA GLU A 393 -3.43 -12.42 15.59
C GLU A 393 -2.29 -13.14 16.30
N LEU A 394 -2.15 -12.88 17.60
CA LEU A 394 -1.32 -13.69 18.48
C LEU A 394 -2.14 -14.07 19.71
N PRO A 395 -1.87 -15.23 20.34
CA PRO A 395 -2.56 -15.66 21.55
C PRO A 395 -2.00 -14.90 22.78
N LEU A 396 -2.20 -13.57 22.78
CA LEU A 396 -1.67 -12.62 23.76
C LEU A 396 -2.20 -12.91 25.18
N VAL A 397 -3.49 -13.20 25.31
CA VAL A 397 -4.12 -13.53 26.61
C VAL A 397 -3.55 -14.82 27.19
N GLN A 398 -3.27 -15.82 26.34
CA GLN A 398 -2.62 -17.08 26.72
C GLN A 398 -1.14 -16.88 27.08
N ALA A 399 -0.52 -15.80 26.58
CA ALA A 399 0.82 -15.37 26.96
C ALA A 399 0.88 -14.65 28.33
N GLY A 400 -0.26 -14.26 28.90
CA GLY A 400 -0.34 -13.39 30.09
C GLY A 400 -0.28 -11.89 29.77
N LEU A 401 -0.65 -11.52 28.54
CA LEU A 401 -0.70 -10.15 28.05
C LEU A 401 -2.15 -9.70 27.84
N GLY A 402 -2.39 -8.40 27.79
CA GLY A 402 -3.68 -7.82 27.40
C GLY A 402 -4.03 -8.09 25.92
N HIS A 403 -5.16 -7.55 25.48
CA HIS A 403 -5.73 -7.88 24.17
C HIS A 403 -5.01 -7.24 22.96
N ALA A 404 -4.04 -6.35 23.21
CA ALA A 404 -3.23 -5.69 22.20
C ALA A 404 -1.76 -5.57 22.64
N TYR A 405 -0.84 -5.79 21.71
CA TYR A 405 0.58 -5.45 21.80
C TYR A 405 0.95 -4.66 20.54
N VAL A 406 1.59 -3.50 20.71
CA VAL A 406 2.03 -2.67 19.59
C VAL A 406 3.53 -2.45 19.71
N GLU A 407 4.25 -2.64 18.61
CA GLU A 407 5.65 -2.29 18.48
C GLU A 407 5.84 -1.34 17.30
N VAL A 408 6.51 -0.22 17.52
CA VAL A 408 6.75 0.81 16.50
C VAL A 408 8.23 1.03 16.29
N LEU A 409 8.67 1.13 15.04
CA LEU A 409 10.04 1.48 14.68
C LEU A 409 10.12 3.00 14.46
N VAL A 410 11.05 3.68 15.12
CA VAL A 410 11.10 5.15 15.25
C VAL A 410 12.47 5.69 14.88
N SER A 411 12.51 6.69 14.00
CA SER A 411 13.72 7.43 13.64
C SER A 411 13.84 8.75 14.41
N ASN A 412 15.05 9.10 14.89
CA ASN A 412 15.28 10.42 15.51
C ASN A 412 15.15 11.58 14.50
N ASP A 413 15.42 11.31 13.22
CA ASP A 413 15.31 12.25 12.11
C ASP A 413 14.02 12.03 11.29
N LEU A 414 13.72 13.02 10.44
CA LEU A 414 12.50 13.11 9.63
C LEU A 414 12.82 12.88 8.14
N VAL A 415 13.64 11.87 7.84
CA VAL A 415 14.08 11.52 6.48
C VAL A 415 13.55 10.14 6.10
N LYS A 416 12.33 10.08 5.57
CA LYS A 416 11.70 8.83 5.11
C LYS A 416 10.89 9.05 3.84
N ARG A 417 10.88 8.07 2.93
CA ARG A 417 10.05 8.08 1.71
C ARG A 417 8.94 7.04 1.83
N VAL A 418 7.69 7.46 1.73
CA VAL A 418 6.50 6.62 1.98
C VAL A 418 5.71 6.40 0.69
N LEU A 419 5.36 5.15 0.41
CA LEU A 419 4.40 4.80 -0.65
C LEU A 419 3.04 4.46 -0.03
N HIS A 420 2.07 5.36 -0.21
CA HIS A 420 0.69 5.19 0.26
C HIS A 420 -0.25 5.14 -0.94
N VAL A 421 -0.86 3.98 -1.17
CA VAL A 421 -1.88 3.74 -2.21
C VAL A 421 -3.24 3.62 -1.55
N GLN A 422 -4.11 4.60 -1.81
CA GLN A 422 -5.46 4.64 -1.26
C GLN A 422 -6.50 4.28 -2.33
N SER A 423 -6.26 4.63 -3.60
CA SER A 423 -7.11 4.25 -4.72
C SER A 423 -7.11 2.74 -4.99
N ILE A 424 -8.27 2.15 -5.28
CA ILE A 424 -8.33 0.82 -5.87
C ILE A 424 -7.85 0.90 -7.32
N SER A 425 -6.93 0.02 -7.71
CA SER A 425 -6.23 0.07 -8.99
C SER A 425 -5.87 -1.35 -9.49
N CYS A 426 -5.35 -1.48 -10.72
CA CYS A 426 -4.96 -2.78 -11.27
C CYS A 426 -3.50 -3.20 -10.98
N TRP A 427 -2.67 -2.34 -10.38
CA TRP A 427 -1.22 -2.63 -10.22
C TRP A 427 -0.84 -3.16 -8.83
N ALA A 428 -1.39 -2.62 -7.75
CA ALA A 428 -1.11 -3.05 -6.38
C ALA A 428 -2.34 -2.86 -5.44
N PRO A 429 -2.49 -3.68 -4.38
CA PRO A 429 -3.61 -3.56 -3.45
C PRO A 429 -3.58 -2.23 -2.68
N SER A 430 -4.75 -1.60 -2.55
CA SER A 430 -4.97 -0.40 -1.73
C SER A 430 -4.84 -0.70 -0.23
N CYS A 431 -4.39 0.29 0.56
CA CYS A 431 -4.38 0.19 2.02
C CYS A 431 -5.78 0.33 2.61
N ILE A 432 -6.15 -0.60 3.49
CA ILE A 432 -7.42 -0.54 4.22
C ILE A 432 -7.20 0.19 5.55
N GLY A 433 -7.13 1.51 5.48
CA GLY A 433 -6.82 2.41 6.61
C GLY A 433 -5.44 3.07 6.50
N PRO A 434 -5.08 3.97 7.44
CA PRO A 434 -3.94 4.87 7.36
C PRO A 434 -2.62 4.18 7.73
N TYR A 435 -2.22 3.20 6.93
CA TYR A 435 -0.87 2.66 6.88
C TYR A 435 -0.39 2.70 5.43
N SER A 436 0.93 2.68 5.20
CA SER A 436 1.51 2.68 3.86
C SER A 436 1.92 1.28 3.40
N GLN A 437 2.03 1.07 2.09
CA GLN A 437 2.55 -0.19 1.51
C GLN A 437 4.01 -0.39 1.89
N ALA A 438 4.80 0.70 1.92
CA ALA A 438 6.19 0.66 2.35
C ALA A 438 6.71 2.04 2.81
N THR A 439 7.69 2.00 3.71
CA THR A 439 8.49 3.15 4.13
C THR A 439 9.97 2.84 3.87
N LEU A 440 10.63 3.65 3.06
CA LEU A 440 12.09 3.64 2.91
C LEU A 440 12.70 4.58 3.95
N TYR A 441 13.64 4.06 4.74
CA TYR A 441 14.44 4.82 5.69
C TYR A 441 15.91 4.46 5.51
N GLY A 442 16.75 5.46 5.22
CA GLY A 442 18.11 5.22 4.73
C GLY A 442 18.10 4.28 3.52
N GLU A 443 18.87 3.19 3.61
CA GLU A 443 18.98 2.16 2.57
C GLU A 443 18.00 0.98 2.78
N ILE A 444 17.04 1.06 3.73
CA ILE A 444 16.16 -0.07 4.10
C ILE A 444 14.70 0.24 3.82
N LEU A 445 14.06 -0.60 2.99
CA LEU A 445 12.64 -0.55 2.68
C LEU A 445 11.85 -1.50 3.59
N TYR A 446 11.06 -0.91 4.48
CA TYR A 446 10.17 -1.62 5.39
C TYR A 446 8.78 -1.75 4.75
N MET A 447 8.45 -2.94 4.25
CA MET A 447 7.16 -3.18 3.59
C MET A 447 6.09 -3.66 4.57
N ALA A 448 4.86 -3.18 4.39
CA ALA A 448 3.68 -3.65 5.12
C ALA A 448 3.40 -5.13 4.84
N GLY A 449 2.57 -5.74 5.68
CA GLY A 449 2.06 -7.10 5.46
C GLY A 449 1.37 -7.24 4.11
N GLN A 450 1.90 -8.11 3.24
CA GLN A 450 1.39 -8.36 1.90
C GLN A 450 0.57 -9.65 1.90
N LEU A 451 -0.69 -9.51 1.53
CA LEU A 451 -1.66 -10.60 1.35
C LEU A 451 -1.82 -10.95 -0.13
N GLY A 452 -2.30 -12.16 -0.39
CA GLY A 452 -2.74 -12.60 -1.71
C GLY A 452 -4.07 -11.96 -2.15
N LEU A 453 -4.12 -10.63 -2.14
CA LEU A 453 -5.26 -9.84 -2.61
C LEU A 453 -5.14 -9.57 -4.11
N ASP A 454 -6.24 -9.77 -4.84
CA ASP A 454 -6.41 -9.27 -6.19
C ASP A 454 -6.57 -7.74 -6.16
N PRO A 455 -5.63 -6.94 -6.72
CA PRO A 455 -5.64 -5.48 -6.60
C PRO A 455 -6.96 -4.79 -6.98
N PRO A 456 -7.60 -5.08 -8.14
CA PRO A 456 -8.78 -4.32 -8.56
C PRO A 456 -10.06 -4.71 -7.81
N THR A 457 -10.13 -5.90 -7.19
CA THR A 457 -11.31 -6.32 -6.41
C THR A 457 -11.12 -6.31 -4.89
N MET A 458 -9.89 -6.18 -4.39
CA MET A 458 -9.52 -6.23 -2.98
C MET A 458 -9.98 -7.49 -2.23
N LYS A 459 -10.15 -8.60 -2.96
CA LYS A 459 -10.53 -9.93 -2.46
C LYS A 459 -9.31 -10.85 -2.40
N LEU A 460 -9.28 -11.77 -1.45
CA LEU A 460 -8.27 -12.84 -1.44
C LEU A 460 -8.46 -13.73 -2.67
N CYS A 461 -7.37 -14.11 -3.32
CA CYS A 461 -7.44 -15.01 -4.47
C CYS A 461 -7.90 -16.43 -4.05
N PRO A 462 -8.65 -17.13 -4.92
CA PRO A 462 -8.95 -18.54 -4.75
C PRO A 462 -7.70 -19.40 -5.00
N GLY A 463 -7.73 -20.65 -4.53
CA GLY A 463 -6.64 -21.62 -4.73
C GLY A 463 -5.82 -21.95 -3.49
N GLY A 464 -6.15 -21.37 -2.33
CA GLY A 464 -5.52 -21.70 -1.04
C GLY A 464 -4.15 -21.08 -0.83
N ALA A 465 -3.38 -21.65 0.10
CA ALA A 465 -2.18 -21.03 0.66
C ALA A 465 -1.09 -20.69 -0.38
N THR A 466 -0.84 -21.58 -1.34
CA THR A 466 0.19 -21.37 -2.37
C THR A 466 -0.22 -20.31 -3.40
N ALA A 467 -1.50 -20.28 -3.80
CA ALA A 467 -2.01 -19.23 -4.69
C ALA A 467 -2.00 -17.84 -4.02
N GLN A 468 -2.30 -17.78 -2.71
CA GLN A 468 -2.22 -16.56 -1.92
C GLN A 468 -0.77 -16.07 -1.75
N LEU A 469 0.17 -16.98 -1.46
CA LEU A 469 1.60 -16.66 -1.44
C LEU A 469 2.09 -16.12 -2.79
N GLU A 470 1.73 -16.78 -3.90
CA GLU A 470 2.14 -16.32 -5.25
C GLU A 470 1.65 -14.91 -5.57
N LEU A 471 0.41 -14.59 -5.21
CA LEU A 471 -0.14 -13.26 -5.44
C LEU A 471 0.44 -12.23 -4.45
N ALA A 472 0.69 -12.61 -3.20
CA ALA A 472 1.37 -11.77 -2.23
C ALA A 472 2.80 -11.40 -2.68
N LEU A 473 3.53 -12.35 -3.31
CA LEU A 473 4.84 -12.09 -3.92
C LEU A 473 4.74 -11.12 -5.10
N ARG A 474 3.75 -11.27 -5.99
CA ARG A 474 3.55 -10.32 -7.11
C ARG A 474 3.16 -8.92 -6.62
N ASN A 475 2.31 -8.83 -5.59
CA ASN A 475 1.94 -7.57 -4.94
C ASN A 475 3.17 -6.91 -4.29
N SER A 476 4.01 -7.70 -3.61
CA SER A 476 5.27 -7.23 -3.03
C SER A 476 6.22 -6.71 -4.12
N GLU A 477 6.35 -7.43 -5.23
CA GLU A 477 7.20 -7.02 -6.35
C GLU A 477 6.71 -5.73 -7.02
N ALA A 478 5.39 -5.57 -7.20
CA ALA A 478 4.82 -4.32 -7.69
C ALA A 478 5.17 -3.13 -6.76
N VAL A 479 5.04 -3.31 -5.44
CA VAL A 479 5.41 -2.31 -4.43
C VAL A 479 6.92 -2.02 -4.43
N ALA A 480 7.78 -3.03 -4.57
CA ALA A 480 9.24 -2.85 -4.64
C ALA A 480 9.68 -2.07 -5.89
N ASN A 481 9.05 -2.34 -7.04
CA ASN A 481 9.34 -1.65 -8.31
C ASN A 481 9.08 -0.13 -8.23
N ALA A 482 8.12 0.31 -7.40
CA ALA A 482 7.89 1.74 -7.15
C ALA A 482 9.08 2.44 -6.44
N PHE A 483 10.01 1.68 -5.85
CA PHE A 483 11.27 2.16 -5.27
C PHE A 483 12.49 1.84 -6.15
N LYS A 484 12.28 1.49 -7.43
CA LYS A 484 13.32 1.01 -8.38
C LYS A 484 14.06 -0.26 -7.88
N SER A 485 13.36 -1.12 -7.14
CA SER A 485 13.92 -2.33 -6.51
C SER A 485 13.07 -3.57 -6.82
N SER A 486 13.59 -4.76 -6.54
CA SER A 486 12.88 -6.04 -6.71
C SER A 486 13.07 -6.89 -5.47
N ILE A 487 12.01 -7.58 -5.04
CA ILE A 487 12.11 -8.52 -3.91
C ILE A 487 13.10 -9.64 -4.22
N PHE A 488 13.24 -10.03 -5.50
CA PHE A 488 14.07 -11.16 -5.89
C PHE A 488 15.58 -10.86 -5.86
N SER A 489 15.99 -9.59 -5.94
CA SER A 489 17.39 -9.16 -5.89
C SER A 489 17.77 -8.39 -4.61
N SER A 490 16.84 -7.63 -4.03
CA SER A 490 17.11 -6.72 -2.91
C SER A 490 16.60 -7.20 -1.55
N ALA A 491 15.78 -8.27 -1.46
CA ALA A 491 15.28 -8.72 -0.16
C ALA A 491 16.41 -9.25 0.74
N ILE A 492 16.45 -8.75 1.98
CA ILE A 492 17.39 -9.20 3.02
C ILE A 492 16.71 -10.14 4.03
N HIS A 493 15.41 -9.95 4.24
CA HIS A 493 14.59 -10.74 5.16
C HIS A 493 13.15 -10.91 4.66
N PHE A 494 12.56 -12.08 4.92
CA PHE A 494 11.13 -12.34 4.86
C PHE A 494 10.62 -12.84 6.20
N LEU A 495 9.60 -12.19 6.71
CA LEU A 495 8.75 -12.72 7.77
C LEU A 495 7.47 -13.24 7.12
N VAL A 496 7.22 -14.55 7.21
CA VAL A 496 6.11 -15.25 6.57
C VAL A 496 5.16 -15.75 7.66
N TYR A 497 4.02 -15.09 7.81
CA TYR A 497 2.97 -15.54 8.71
C TYR A 497 2.08 -16.56 7.99
N CYS A 498 1.94 -17.74 8.59
CA CYS A 498 1.10 -18.83 8.14
C CYS A 498 -0.04 -19.05 9.14
N SER A 499 -1.28 -19.16 8.67
CA SER A 499 -2.42 -19.49 9.52
C SER A 499 -2.23 -20.86 10.20
N ALA A 500 -2.56 -20.94 11.48
CA ALA A 500 -2.56 -22.17 12.26
C ALA A 500 -3.56 -23.22 11.73
N HIS A 501 -4.52 -22.80 10.90
CA HIS A 501 -5.46 -23.67 10.22
C HIS A 501 -4.85 -24.47 9.05
N LEU A 502 -3.64 -24.13 8.58
CA LEU A 502 -2.96 -24.89 7.54
C LEU A 502 -2.50 -26.27 8.04
N THR A 503 -2.73 -27.30 7.22
CA THR A 503 -2.15 -28.63 7.42
C THR A 503 -0.64 -28.61 7.21
N SER A 504 0.08 -29.62 7.73
CA SER A 504 1.53 -29.76 7.53
C SER A 504 1.92 -29.76 6.05
N THR A 505 1.15 -30.46 5.21
CA THR A 505 1.40 -30.51 3.76
C THR A 505 1.18 -29.16 3.06
N GLU A 506 0.25 -28.33 3.54
CA GLU A 506 0.08 -26.96 3.00
C GLU A 506 1.22 -26.04 3.43
N LYS A 507 1.75 -26.19 4.66
CA LYS A 507 2.94 -25.46 5.13
C LYS A 507 4.19 -25.84 4.32
N GLU A 508 4.45 -27.14 4.15
CA GLU A 508 5.50 -27.65 3.27
C GLU A 508 5.37 -27.12 1.84
N ALA A 509 4.14 -27.03 1.30
CA ALA A 509 3.89 -26.49 -0.03
C ALA A 509 4.15 -24.98 -0.13
N VAL A 510 3.81 -24.19 0.90
CA VAL A 510 4.14 -22.76 1.01
C VAL A 510 5.66 -22.56 1.04
N GLU A 511 6.37 -23.31 1.87
CA GLU A 511 7.84 -23.25 1.97
C GLU A 511 8.52 -23.59 0.63
N GLN A 512 8.15 -24.72 0.02
CA GLN A 512 8.66 -25.13 -1.28
C GLN A 512 8.32 -24.12 -2.38
N LYS A 513 7.13 -23.51 -2.35
CA LYS A 513 6.73 -22.50 -3.35
C LYS A 513 7.57 -21.23 -3.23
N LEU A 514 7.83 -20.73 -2.02
CA LEU A 514 8.69 -19.56 -1.82
C LEU A 514 10.13 -19.86 -2.26
N GLN A 515 10.68 -21.01 -1.85
CA GLN A 515 12.01 -21.46 -2.25
C GLN A 515 12.17 -21.55 -3.77
N ASN A 516 11.26 -22.25 -4.45
CA ASN A 516 11.31 -22.41 -5.91
C ASN A 516 11.17 -21.07 -6.65
N SER A 517 10.39 -20.12 -6.12
CA SER A 517 10.21 -18.80 -6.73
C SER A 517 11.51 -17.98 -6.68
N TYR A 518 12.29 -18.09 -5.60
CA TYR A 518 13.61 -17.48 -5.49
C TYR A 518 14.69 -18.18 -6.33
N ILE A 519 14.74 -19.52 -6.30
CA ILE A 519 15.72 -20.30 -7.08
C ILE A 519 15.59 -19.98 -8.58
N ALA A 520 14.35 -19.95 -9.10
CA ALA A 520 14.09 -19.63 -10.50
C ALA A 520 14.59 -18.23 -10.91
N HIS A 521 14.50 -17.24 -10.01
CA HIS A 521 15.04 -15.91 -10.27
C HIS A 521 16.56 -15.84 -10.13
N LEU A 522 17.15 -16.44 -9.09
CA LEU A 522 18.60 -16.44 -8.87
C LEU A 522 19.36 -17.15 -10.01
N ASP A 523 18.84 -18.27 -10.50
CA ASP A 523 19.40 -18.98 -11.68
C ASP A 523 19.39 -18.10 -12.94
N SER A 524 18.41 -17.19 -13.07
CA SER A 524 18.32 -16.24 -14.18
C SER A 524 19.24 -15.02 -14.00
N ALA A 525 19.38 -14.50 -12.77
CA ALA A 525 20.08 -13.26 -12.46
C ALA A 525 21.60 -13.41 -12.28
N ARG A 526 22.10 -14.64 -12.03
CA ARG A 526 23.52 -14.98 -11.82
C ARG A 526 24.23 -14.18 -10.71
N SER A 527 23.49 -13.46 -9.88
CA SER A 527 23.97 -12.63 -8.78
C SER A 527 22.85 -12.46 -7.75
N GLY A 528 23.22 -12.41 -6.47
CA GLY A 528 22.27 -12.29 -5.35
C GLY A 528 22.64 -13.18 -4.16
N SER A 529 22.30 -12.72 -2.95
CA SER A 529 22.29 -13.53 -1.72
C SER A 529 20.89 -14.08 -1.51
N TYR A 530 20.75 -15.24 -0.87
CA TYR A 530 19.43 -15.76 -0.50
C TYR A 530 18.93 -15.04 0.76
N PRO A 531 17.72 -14.47 0.79
CA PRO A 531 17.22 -13.75 1.96
C PRO A 531 17.09 -14.67 3.17
N THR A 532 17.22 -14.11 4.38
CA THR A 532 16.76 -14.81 5.59
C THR A 532 15.24 -14.97 5.54
N ILE A 533 14.70 -16.15 5.91
CA ILE A 533 13.26 -16.39 5.94
C ILE A 533 12.88 -16.93 7.31
N LEU A 534 11.93 -16.28 7.98
CA LEU A 534 11.34 -16.70 9.25
C LEU A 534 9.86 -17.00 9.04
N TYR A 535 9.47 -18.25 9.29
CA TYR A 535 8.06 -18.66 9.27
C TYR A 535 7.45 -18.56 10.67
N VAL A 536 6.26 -17.96 10.76
CA VAL A 536 5.52 -17.74 12.00
C VAL A 536 4.15 -18.39 11.89
N LEU A 537 3.73 -19.14 12.91
CA LEU A 537 2.36 -19.62 13.02
C LEU A 537 1.50 -18.62 13.80
N ALA A 538 0.56 -17.97 13.11
CA ALA A 538 -0.44 -17.10 13.70
C ALA A 538 -1.79 -17.85 13.79
N PRO A 539 -2.61 -17.70 14.85
CA PRO A 539 -3.92 -18.34 14.91
C PRO A 539 -4.80 -18.00 13.69
N ASP A 540 -4.86 -16.72 13.31
CA ASP A 540 -5.57 -16.22 12.12
C ASP A 540 -4.85 -15.00 11.52
N LEU A 541 -5.18 -14.64 10.29
CA LEU A 541 -4.61 -13.53 9.52
C LEU A 541 -5.72 -12.60 9.00
N PRO A 542 -5.41 -11.34 8.62
CA PRO A 542 -6.45 -10.42 8.14
C PRO A 542 -7.23 -11.00 6.94
N LYS A 543 -8.54 -10.79 6.93
CA LYS A 543 -9.51 -11.40 5.99
C LYS A 543 -9.58 -12.94 6.02
N GLY A 544 -9.01 -13.61 7.02
CA GLY A 544 -8.95 -15.08 7.08
C GLY A 544 -7.99 -15.67 6.05
N ALA A 545 -6.89 -14.97 5.78
CA ALA A 545 -5.88 -15.42 4.82
C ALA A 545 -5.12 -16.65 5.31
N CYS A 546 -4.60 -17.44 4.37
CA CYS A 546 -3.73 -18.57 4.65
C CYS A 546 -2.29 -18.12 4.97
N VAL A 547 -1.81 -17.09 4.26
CA VAL A 547 -0.43 -16.59 4.34
C VAL A 547 -0.39 -15.06 4.19
N GLU A 548 0.45 -14.41 4.98
CA GLU A 548 0.87 -13.01 4.83
C GLU A 548 2.41 -12.96 4.78
N ILE A 549 3.00 -12.13 3.91
CA ILE A 549 4.45 -11.94 3.84
C ILE A 549 4.85 -10.49 4.13
N LYS A 550 5.85 -10.29 4.98
CA LYS A 550 6.51 -9.00 5.25
C LYS A 550 7.95 -9.10 4.75
N PRO A 551 8.24 -8.67 3.51
CA PRO A 551 9.61 -8.52 3.03
C PRO A 551 10.27 -7.25 3.61
N ILE A 552 11.58 -7.31 3.80
CA ILE A 552 12.45 -6.15 4.07
C ILE A 552 13.56 -6.17 3.02
N LEU A 553 13.77 -5.04 2.34
CA LEU A 553 14.72 -4.93 1.22
C LEU A 553 15.84 -3.93 1.56
N TYR A 554 17.03 -4.23 1.06
CA TYR A 554 18.12 -3.25 0.93
C TYR A 554 18.03 -2.57 -0.43
N VAL A 555 17.79 -1.26 -0.41
CA VAL A 555 17.70 -0.38 -1.57
C VAL A 555 18.89 0.58 -1.49
N PRO A 556 19.92 0.42 -2.36
CA PRO A 556 21.08 1.32 -2.36
C PRO A 556 20.68 2.79 -2.50
N ALA A 557 21.45 3.66 -1.87
CA ALA A 557 21.39 5.09 -2.16
C ALA A 557 22.09 5.37 -3.51
N ASP A 558 21.34 5.22 -4.61
CA ASP A 558 21.73 5.77 -5.91
C ASP A 558 21.63 7.31 -5.89
N ASP A 559 22.44 8.01 -6.69
CA ASP A 559 22.32 9.46 -6.90
C ASP A 559 20.94 9.80 -7.52
N TYR A 560 19.98 10.15 -6.66
CA TYR A 560 18.74 10.79 -7.09
C TYR A 560 19.03 12.27 -7.38
N ASN A 561 19.52 12.52 -8.61
CA ASN A 561 19.31 13.82 -9.25
C ASN A 561 17.80 14.00 -9.51
N ASP A 562 17.07 14.41 -8.48
CA ASP A 562 15.98 15.36 -8.70
C ASP A 562 16.67 16.68 -9.08
N ASN A 563 16.45 17.14 -10.31
CA ASN A 563 16.90 18.47 -10.70
C ASN A 563 16.09 19.50 -9.90
N ASP A 564 16.77 20.21 -9.00
CA ASP A 564 16.46 21.51 -8.37
C ASP A 564 16.57 21.48 -6.82
N ASP A 565 17.81 21.56 -6.28
CA ASP A 565 18.27 22.64 -5.36
C ASP A 565 19.75 22.41 -4.95
N ASP A 566 20.51 23.49 -4.73
CA ASP A 566 21.95 23.45 -4.41
C ASP A 566 22.23 23.14 -2.93
N GLY A 567 23.16 22.23 -2.63
CA GLY A 567 23.45 21.83 -1.23
C GLY A 567 24.68 20.94 -1.00
N ASP A 568 25.88 21.42 -1.34
CA ASP A 568 27.15 20.73 -1.03
C ASP A 568 27.36 20.55 0.48
N ILE A 569 27.39 19.29 0.95
CA ILE A 569 27.91 18.91 2.26
C ILE A 569 28.84 17.70 2.13
N THR A 570 30.13 17.98 1.91
CA THR A 570 31.21 17.02 2.10
C THR A 570 31.23 16.48 3.53
N ARG A 571 31.30 15.14 3.69
CA ARG A 571 31.53 14.46 4.97
C ARG A 571 32.92 13.82 4.99
N GLU A 572 33.75 14.23 5.94
CA GLU A 572 35.05 13.61 6.19
C GLU A 572 34.89 12.20 6.82
N PRO A 573 35.82 11.27 6.56
CA PRO A 573 35.83 9.96 7.22
C PRO A 573 36.45 10.04 8.61
N GLU A 574 35.65 9.80 9.66
CA GLU A 574 36.18 9.70 11.03
C GLU A 574 37.10 8.47 11.22
N ALA A 575 38.16 8.65 12.01
CA ALA A 575 39.24 7.70 12.15
C ALA A 575 38.96 6.59 13.21
N GLY A 576 39.54 5.42 12.97
CA GLY A 576 39.25 4.17 13.68
C GLY A 576 39.28 4.23 15.22
N GLY A 577 38.16 3.84 15.83
CA GLY A 577 38.07 3.40 17.21
C GLY A 577 38.64 1.99 17.42
N SER A 578 39.17 1.72 18.61
CA SER A 578 39.78 0.43 18.97
C SER A 578 38.73 -0.65 19.25
N LYS A 579 39.00 -1.89 18.82
CA LYS A 579 38.12 -3.04 19.04
C LYS A 579 37.95 -3.35 20.53
N PRO A 580 36.72 -3.47 21.06
CA PRO A 580 36.51 -4.00 22.40
C PRO A 580 36.85 -5.50 22.44
N SER A 581 37.45 -5.95 23.54
CA SER A 581 37.65 -7.38 23.79
C SER A 581 36.34 -8.05 24.28
N PRO A 582 36.12 -9.35 23.98
CA PRO A 582 34.95 -10.06 24.48
C PRO A 582 34.87 -10.03 26.00
N SER A 583 33.69 -9.74 26.55
CA SER A 583 33.49 -9.69 28.00
C SER A 583 33.65 -11.09 28.63
N LYS A 584 34.01 -11.13 29.93
CA LYS A 584 34.17 -12.40 30.66
C LYS A 584 32.94 -13.32 30.56
N VAL A 585 31.74 -12.74 30.52
CA VAL A 585 30.46 -13.47 30.39
C VAL A 585 30.36 -14.24 29.06
N LEU A 586 30.81 -13.64 27.95
CA LEU A 586 30.86 -14.31 26.64
C LEU A 586 31.75 -15.56 26.66
N SER A 587 32.87 -15.52 27.40
CA SER A 587 33.79 -16.67 27.49
C SER A 587 33.22 -17.85 28.29
N GLU A 588 32.47 -17.59 29.36
CA GLU A 588 31.85 -18.64 30.18
C GLU A 588 30.67 -19.32 29.44
N TRP A 589 29.84 -18.54 28.75
CA TRP A 589 28.68 -19.09 28.02
C TRP A 589 29.06 -19.78 26.69
N SER A 590 30.14 -19.34 26.04
CA SER A 590 30.69 -20.01 24.84
C SER A 590 31.14 -21.45 25.12
N ALA A 591 31.59 -21.75 26.34
CA ALA A 591 31.87 -23.13 26.75
C ALA A 591 30.59 -23.98 26.86
N GLN A 592 29.51 -23.41 27.40
CA GLN A 592 28.24 -24.09 27.65
C GLN A 592 27.47 -24.43 26.35
N TYR A 593 27.54 -23.58 25.33
CA TYR A 593 26.72 -23.70 24.11
C TYR A 593 27.51 -24.00 22.82
N SER A 594 28.82 -24.27 22.95
CA SER A 594 29.76 -24.56 21.84
C SER A 594 29.22 -25.48 20.73
N ALA A 595 28.45 -26.52 21.09
CA ALA A 595 27.94 -27.53 20.16
C ALA A 595 26.64 -27.15 19.39
N LEU A 596 26.04 -25.98 19.65
CA LEU A 596 24.78 -25.54 19.02
C LEU A 596 24.96 -24.43 17.97
N HIS A 597 26.13 -23.77 17.98
CA HIS A 597 26.38 -22.46 17.36
C HIS A 597 25.87 -22.30 15.92
N ASP A 598 26.41 -23.08 14.98
CA ASP A 598 26.21 -22.81 13.54
C ASP A 598 24.84 -23.27 13.02
N SER A 599 24.12 -24.08 13.80
CA SER A 599 22.86 -24.71 13.37
C SER A 599 21.61 -23.85 13.56
N CYS A 600 21.73 -22.75 14.31
CA CYS A 600 20.61 -21.95 14.80
C CYS A 600 20.62 -20.49 14.35
N CYS A 601 21.73 -19.98 13.81
CA CYS A 601 21.87 -18.58 13.41
C CYS A 601 22.02 -18.45 11.88
N LEU A 602 21.16 -17.65 11.26
CA LEU A 602 21.23 -17.27 9.85
C LEU A 602 21.59 -15.79 9.77
N VAL A 603 22.68 -15.47 9.08
CA VAL A 603 23.16 -14.08 8.89
C VAL A 603 23.19 -13.77 7.41
N ASN A 604 22.64 -12.63 7.02
CA ASN A 604 22.73 -12.11 5.66
C ASN A 604 23.50 -10.78 5.68
N THR A 605 24.51 -10.67 4.82
CA THR A 605 25.37 -9.50 4.68
C THR A 605 25.26 -8.91 3.29
N VAL A 606 25.21 -7.58 3.21
CA VAL A 606 25.24 -6.83 1.94
C VAL A 606 26.35 -5.80 2.01
N ALA A 607 27.21 -5.75 0.99
CA ALA A 607 28.38 -4.88 0.93
C ALA A 607 29.30 -4.91 2.20
N GLY A 608 29.35 -6.05 2.89
CA GLY A 608 30.12 -6.23 4.13
C GLY A 608 29.43 -5.77 5.43
N LYS A 609 28.24 -5.17 5.35
CA LYS A 609 27.38 -4.88 6.52
C LYS A 609 26.51 -6.10 6.85
N ILE A 610 26.26 -6.40 8.13
CA ILE A 610 25.15 -7.30 8.50
C ILE A 610 23.84 -6.55 8.26
N CYS A 611 22.95 -7.13 7.48
CA CYS A 611 21.62 -6.57 7.20
C CYS A 611 20.49 -7.37 7.87
N SER A 612 20.73 -8.63 8.20
CA SER A 612 19.81 -9.46 8.98
C SER A 612 20.56 -10.54 9.75
N ALA A 613 20.14 -10.82 10.98
CA ALA A 613 20.59 -11.95 11.78
C ALA A 613 19.37 -12.58 12.48
N VAL A 614 19.06 -13.83 12.16
CA VAL A 614 17.91 -14.58 12.69
C VAL A 614 18.44 -15.75 13.53
N VAL A 615 18.02 -15.84 14.80
CA VAL A 615 18.30 -17.01 15.65
C VAL A 615 17.01 -17.83 15.80
N SER A 616 17.01 -19.04 15.24
CA SER A 616 15.89 -19.98 15.32
C SER A 616 16.19 -21.10 16.32
N VAL A 617 15.34 -21.24 17.33
CA VAL A 617 15.43 -22.29 18.34
C VAL A 617 14.30 -23.30 18.13
N THR A 618 14.62 -24.42 17.47
CA THR A 618 13.70 -25.55 17.33
C THR A 618 13.53 -26.30 18.66
N ASN A 619 12.51 -27.16 18.78
CA ASN A 619 12.34 -28.04 19.95
C ASN A 619 13.60 -28.88 20.26
N ASP A 620 14.33 -29.32 19.23
CA ASP A 620 15.60 -30.05 19.32
C ASP A 620 16.77 -29.19 19.83
N ILE A 621 16.68 -27.86 19.74
CA ILE A 621 17.67 -26.93 20.29
C ILE A 621 17.23 -26.51 21.70
N ALA A 622 15.94 -26.19 21.90
CA ALA A 622 15.35 -25.87 23.20
C ALA A 622 15.61 -26.95 24.26
N SER A 623 15.40 -28.22 23.91
CA SER A 623 15.66 -29.38 24.78
C SER A 623 17.14 -29.57 25.12
N LYS A 624 18.07 -29.01 24.33
CA LYS A 624 19.52 -29.01 24.62
C LYS A 624 19.94 -27.78 25.44
N ILE A 625 19.27 -26.64 25.28
CA ILE A 625 19.48 -25.43 26.09
C ILE A 625 19.02 -25.68 27.54
N CYS A 626 17.85 -26.30 27.70
CA CYS A 626 17.26 -26.59 29.00
C CYS A 626 16.49 -27.93 28.93
N PRO A 627 17.11 -29.05 29.36
CA PRO A 627 16.47 -30.37 29.31
C PRO A 627 15.36 -30.50 30.36
N SER A 628 14.13 -30.20 29.98
CA SER A 628 12.93 -30.38 30.82
C SER A 628 12.63 -31.84 31.08
N THR A 629 12.21 -32.14 32.32
CA THR A 629 11.40 -33.33 32.63
C THR A 629 9.95 -33.09 32.19
N GLU A 630 9.37 -34.09 31.52
CA GLU A 630 7.97 -34.26 31.08
C GLU A 630 6.95 -33.15 31.45
N GLN A 631 6.97 -32.00 30.75
CA GLN A 631 5.90 -31.00 30.80
C GLN A 631 5.53 -30.52 29.39
N SER A 632 4.23 -30.40 29.11
CA SER A 632 3.69 -30.06 27.78
C SER A 632 3.83 -28.58 27.39
N HIS A 633 4.28 -27.73 28.32
CA HIS A 633 4.50 -26.30 28.10
C HIS A 633 5.78 -25.84 28.79
N PRO A 634 6.60 -24.97 28.17
CA PRO A 634 7.82 -24.48 28.77
C PRO A 634 7.54 -23.54 29.96
N SER A 635 8.25 -23.73 31.06
CA SER A 635 8.15 -22.89 32.27
C SER A 635 8.72 -21.48 32.04
N LYS A 636 8.46 -20.55 32.99
CA LYS A 636 9.03 -19.19 32.93
C LYS A 636 10.56 -19.21 33.00
N GLU A 637 11.18 -20.19 33.66
CA GLU A 637 12.63 -20.42 33.61
C GLU A 637 13.11 -20.96 32.26
N HIS A 638 12.41 -21.94 31.66
CA HIS A 638 12.78 -22.48 30.35
C HIS A 638 12.80 -21.40 29.27
N LEU A 639 11.76 -20.56 29.23
CA LEU A 639 11.68 -19.45 28.28
C LEU A 639 12.76 -18.40 28.54
N LYS A 640 13.10 -18.11 29.82
CA LYS A 640 14.25 -17.24 30.15
C LYS A 640 15.58 -17.85 29.70
N ALA A 641 15.76 -19.17 29.80
CA ALA A 641 16.97 -19.85 29.34
C ALA A 641 17.10 -19.80 27.81
N ILE A 642 16.02 -20.09 27.08
CA ILE A 642 15.97 -20.00 25.61
C ILE A 642 16.24 -18.56 25.15
N ALA A 643 15.56 -17.57 25.74
CA ALA A 643 15.74 -16.18 25.35
C ALA A 643 17.17 -15.69 25.65
N ARG A 644 17.79 -16.10 26.78
CA ARG A 644 19.21 -15.82 27.08
C ARG A 644 20.16 -16.44 26.06
N PHE A 645 19.88 -17.67 25.61
CA PHE A 645 20.64 -18.30 24.53
C PHE A 645 20.52 -17.51 23.22
N CYS A 646 19.32 -17.04 22.85
CA CYS A 646 19.15 -16.20 21.66
C CYS A 646 19.93 -14.88 21.75
N ALA A 647 19.83 -14.17 22.89
CA ALA A 647 20.58 -12.95 23.14
C ALA A 647 22.10 -13.17 23.10
N PHE A 648 22.60 -14.27 23.66
CA PHE A 648 24.00 -14.68 23.57
C PHE A 648 24.44 -14.94 22.14
N GLN A 649 23.65 -15.70 21.38
CA GLN A 649 23.98 -16.04 20.00
C GLN A 649 24.02 -14.80 19.11
N LEU A 650 23.07 -13.86 19.29
CA LEU A 650 23.10 -12.56 18.61
C LEU A 650 24.32 -11.73 19.03
N ALA A 651 24.59 -11.57 20.33
CA ALA A 651 25.74 -10.82 20.83
C ALA A 651 27.08 -11.33 20.28
N LYS A 652 27.23 -12.66 20.20
CA LYS A 652 28.42 -13.29 19.61
C LYS A 652 28.46 -13.11 18.10
N THR A 653 27.35 -13.31 17.39
CA THR A 653 27.27 -13.09 15.94
C THR A 653 27.66 -11.65 15.56
N LEU A 654 27.24 -10.65 16.34
CA LEU A 654 27.67 -9.26 16.17
C LEU A 654 29.19 -9.13 16.38
N ALA A 655 29.70 -9.58 17.53
CA ALA A 655 31.10 -9.47 17.90
C ALA A 655 32.06 -10.18 16.92
N ASP A 656 31.71 -11.39 16.47
CA ASP A 656 32.49 -12.20 15.51
C ASP A 656 32.60 -11.51 14.14
N ASN A 657 31.65 -10.63 13.80
CA ASN A 657 31.64 -9.82 12.57
C ASN A 657 32.10 -8.36 12.78
N GLY A 658 32.52 -8.00 14.00
CA GLY A 658 33.01 -6.65 14.33
C GLY A 658 31.93 -5.60 14.62
N PHE A 659 30.69 -6.03 14.84
CA PHE A 659 29.55 -5.18 15.23
C PHE A 659 29.29 -5.27 16.74
N SER A 660 28.52 -4.31 17.24
CA SER A 660 28.05 -4.19 18.61
C SER A 660 26.51 -4.12 18.67
N TRP A 661 25.94 -4.12 19.87
CA TRP A 661 24.50 -3.88 20.05
C TRP A 661 24.06 -2.47 19.65
N ASP A 662 24.98 -1.49 19.61
CA ASP A 662 24.66 -0.13 19.17
C ASP A 662 24.42 -0.05 17.64
N ASP A 663 24.90 -1.04 16.89
CA ASP A 663 24.75 -1.15 15.44
C ASP A 663 23.45 -1.87 15.02
N VAL A 664 22.70 -2.41 15.99
CA VAL A 664 21.43 -3.11 15.74
C VAL A 664 20.29 -2.11 15.63
N THR A 665 19.69 -2.04 14.45
CA THR A 665 18.59 -1.11 14.12
C THR A 665 17.20 -1.63 14.48
N ASP A 666 17.01 -2.94 14.46
CA ASP A 666 15.76 -3.64 14.81
C ASP A 666 16.09 -5.06 15.33
N ALA A 667 15.29 -5.58 16.28
CA ALA A 667 15.57 -6.83 16.99
C ALA A 667 14.30 -7.54 17.48
N GLU A 668 13.62 -8.24 16.57
CA GLU A 668 12.39 -8.99 16.88
C GLU A 668 12.71 -10.39 17.46
N VAL A 669 12.20 -10.70 18.65
CA VAL A 669 12.34 -12.03 19.30
C VAL A 669 10.99 -12.72 19.40
N LEU A 670 10.76 -13.68 18.51
CA LEU A 670 9.52 -14.47 18.47
C LEU A 670 9.77 -15.89 19.00
N LEU A 671 9.07 -16.27 20.08
CA LEU A 671 9.18 -17.58 20.72
C LEU A 671 7.92 -18.42 20.48
N PHE A 672 8.08 -19.51 19.74
CA PHE A 672 7.01 -20.48 19.43
C PHE A 672 7.31 -21.84 20.05
N GLY A 673 6.27 -22.53 20.53
CA GLY A 673 6.34 -23.93 20.89
C GLY A 673 5.42 -24.76 20.00
N GLU A 674 5.95 -25.72 19.27
CA GLU A 674 5.12 -26.70 18.58
C GLU A 674 4.56 -27.73 19.58
N ALA A 675 3.28 -28.05 19.46
CA ALA A 675 2.71 -29.21 20.13
C ALA A 675 3.30 -30.50 19.52
N GLY A 676 4.00 -31.29 20.34
CA GLY A 676 4.82 -32.42 19.88
C GLY A 676 4.07 -33.46 19.03
N GLY A 677 4.32 -33.45 17.72
CA GLY A 677 3.94 -34.51 16.79
C GLY A 677 5.10 -35.48 16.57
N GLY A 678 4.92 -36.74 17.00
CA GLY A 678 5.79 -37.91 16.85
C GLY A 678 7.12 -37.77 16.07
N SER A 679 8.22 -37.98 16.78
CA SER A 679 9.62 -38.05 16.32
C SER A 679 9.86 -38.38 14.83
N GLY A 680 10.22 -37.36 14.06
CA GLY A 680 10.84 -37.47 12.74
C GLY A 680 12.01 -36.49 12.67
N ARG A 681 13.23 -36.98 12.41
CA ARG A 681 14.42 -36.12 12.33
C ARG A 681 14.38 -35.33 11.01
N ASP A 682 14.32 -34.01 11.09
CA ASP A 682 14.81 -33.15 10.01
C ASP A 682 15.51 -31.92 10.57
N VAL A 683 16.76 -31.73 10.13
CA VAL A 683 17.60 -30.55 10.35
C VAL A 683 17.78 -29.91 8.98
N PRO A 684 17.64 -28.59 8.81
CA PRO A 684 17.84 -27.95 7.51
C PRO A 684 19.26 -28.24 6.99
N ARG A 685 19.34 -28.99 5.89
CA ARG A 685 20.61 -29.36 5.25
C ARG A 685 20.97 -28.39 4.13
N VAL A 686 22.11 -27.73 4.29
CA VAL A 686 22.89 -27.15 3.18
C VAL A 686 23.09 -28.22 2.08
N PRO A 687 22.91 -27.90 0.78
CA PRO A 687 22.66 -28.92 -0.23
C PRO A 687 23.87 -29.80 -0.57
N ARG A 688 23.66 -31.12 -0.59
CA ARG A 688 24.51 -32.09 -1.30
C ARG A 688 23.67 -33.18 -1.97
N GLY A 689 23.74 -33.21 -3.30
CA GLY A 689 23.65 -34.39 -4.20
C GLY A 689 22.56 -35.46 -4.01
N LEU A 690 21.78 -35.68 -5.08
CA LEU A 690 20.91 -36.84 -5.35
C LEU A 690 21.28 -38.17 -4.64
N ARG A 691 20.29 -38.84 -4.02
CA ARG A 691 19.94 -40.26 -4.29
C ARG A 691 18.61 -40.71 -3.65
N ARG A 692 18.13 -41.91 -4.03
CA ARG A 692 16.73 -42.39 -4.07
C ARG A 692 16.28 -43.27 -2.87
N ALA A 693 15.03 -43.06 -2.44
CA ALA A 693 13.92 -44.04 -2.29
C ALA A 693 13.61 -44.86 -0.99
N ARG A 694 12.30 -44.84 -0.66
CA ARG A 694 11.35 -45.93 -0.22
C ARG A 694 10.93 -46.15 1.27
N ARG A 695 9.73 -45.62 1.58
CA ARG A 695 8.51 -46.24 2.19
C ARG A 695 8.61 -47.14 3.46
N SER A 696 7.91 -46.73 4.54
CA SER A 696 6.99 -47.62 5.28
C SER A 696 5.73 -46.88 5.83
N ARG A 697 4.98 -47.45 6.81
CA ARG A 697 3.49 -47.43 6.71
C ARG A 697 2.67 -47.78 8.00
N ARG A 698 1.57 -47.02 8.31
CA ARG A 698 0.52 -47.19 9.38
C ARG A 698 1.02 -46.88 10.82
N GLY A 699 0.28 -46.35 11.81
CA GLY A 699 -1.11 -45.83 12.02
C GLY A 699 -1.27 -45.43 13.52
N ALA A 700 -2.36 -44.87 14.08
CA ALA A 700 -3.71 -44.52 13.57
C ALA A 700 -4.38 -43.30 14.31
N ARG A 701 -5.48 -43.48 15.09
CA ARG A 701 -6.37 -42.41 15.65
C ARG A 701 -6.34 -42.26 17.20
N LEU A 702 -6.37 -41.02 17.70
CA LEU A 702 -7.51 -40.39 18.43
C LEU A 702 -7.17 -38.94 18.86
N GLN A 703 -8.15 -38.02 18.86
CA GLN A 703 -8.01 -36.62 19.34
C GLN A 703 -8.11 -36.54 20.88
N PRO A 704 -7.49 -35.52 21.50
CA PRO A 704 -8.21 -34.26 21.77
C PRO A 704 -7.43 -32.98 21.39
N HIS A 705 -8.08 -31.83 21.53
CA HIS A 705 -7.56 -30.48 21.28
C HIS A 705 -6.17 -30.20 21.90
N PRO A 706 -5.24 -29.59 21.14
CA PRO A 706 -4.13 -28.82 21.69
C PRO A 706 -4.41 -27.31 21.62
N SER A 707 -4.44 -26.65 22.77
CA SER A 707 -4.38 -25.19 22.87
C SER A 707 -2.95 -24.70 22.59
N LEU A 708 -2.79 -23.83 21.58
CA LEU A 708 -1.50 -23.19 21.28
C LEU A 708 -1.29 -21.96 22.16
N GLY A 709 -0.10 -21.86 22.77
CA GLY A 709 0.33 -20.68 23.53
C GLY A 709 1.64 -20.15 22.95
N VAL A 710 1.60 -18.95 22.41
CA VAL A 710 2.79 -18.10 22.22
C VAL A 710 3.11 -17.49 23.59
N ARG A 711 4.38 -17.33 23.93
CA ARG A 711 4.80 -16.58 25.12
C ARG A 711 5.94 -15.66 24.75
N SER A 712 5.66 -14.36 24.65
CA SER A 712 6.72 -13.36 24.61
C SER A 712 7.48 -13.41 25.94
N LEU A 713 8.77 -13.69 25.88
CA LEU A 713 9.68 -13.43 26.98
C LEU A 713 10.85 -12.60 26.49
N ARG A 714 11.01 -11.45 27.14
CA ARG A 714 12.13 -10.54 26.94
C ARG A 714 13.32 -10.97 27.80
N VAL A 715 14.52 -10.83 27.24
CA VAL A 715 15.75 -10.69 28.03
C VAL A 715 16.04 -9.22 28.09
N ASP A 716 16.15 -8.68 29.29
CA ASP A 716 16.74 -7.36 29.48
C ASP A 716 18.26 -7.51 29.33
N GLY A 717 18.83 -6.73 28.41
CA GLY A 717 20.26 -6.54 28.19
C GLY A 717 20.60 -5.08 28.41
#